data_AF-A0A3B9FKV8-F1
#
_entry.id   AF-A0A3B9FKV8-F1
#
_cell.length_a   1.000
_cell.length_b   1.000
_cell.length_c   1.000
_cell.angle_alpha   90.00
_cell.angle_beta   90.00
_cell.angle_gamma   90.00
#
_symmetry.space_group_name_H-M   'P 1'
#
loop_
_entity.id
_entity.type
_entity.pdbx_description
1 polymer ?
#
loop_
_entity_poly.entity_id
_entity_poly.type
_entity_poly.pdbx_seq_one_letter_code
_entity_poly.pdbx_strand_id
1 'polypeptide(L)'
;MGKTDNLSCYRIGIPKDAPITFSYLKPAPFRFPLPVSRGILWLVPVLVLLVSVTVLRGGNHSVYLKSDGTLMAMGQNTYGQLGDGSTTDRSSPVQVVDSMGNPLSGVVGSSTGPNYTVYLKSDGTVWAVGMNSYGQLGDGTQTPRSNPEPVLDSSGNALSGVVGVSAGGEHTVFLKADGTVWATGYNAFGQLGDGTTTDRLYPVQVTYAGGFALTEIVGVSAFGNHTVFLKNDGTVWTVGKNYYGQLGDGTTTDRSNPVQVVDAVRAPLSSVVSVSGGSYHSVFLKSDGSVWAVGRNDHGQLGDGTSTYRSNPVQVVDAVGTPLSSIVAVAGSNHSVFLKSDGSVWTVGLNNAGQLGDGTTSDRNHAERVKDALGNPLTLVAGIAAGNAHTILLKSDGTVWATGYNFNGQLGDGTNVNRSNPVQVATQVQCLTEEFPPYFVSVATVSVPENQTLAVDVNASDPDGDTLVYSLIPGGDSSKFYLNTSSGGLTFQSPPDFENPDSVAGSNTYTLTVGVTDGTAPVTQSLTISVTDLNDPPAFTSPATISVPENQTLAIDVNASDPEGTALVYALAGGADQGRFSIDSSTGVLTFKTPPDYEANASVAGDNAYAVTVETTDGVSTVGQSLVVNIVNVNETPGVLSGAVAVMAENLTVALDVNGSDPDGTSPVYSLSGGADAAAFSINAATGILSFLSPPDYESPGSVAGNNAYAVTVRISDGSLFVDQAVSVTVTDLNEYAPVFTTSASSSAPENLTFALDVNATDADGDSLIYSLAGGADEAKFSIDPVSGVLRFVNPPDFEANGSVAGDNAYLVTVQADDGFYPVTQAVTVTVTNRPDPPVFTSPVAVDAYENQVVALDANATDDDGDALVYSLAGGADQDKFEINSTSGLLRFKTPPDYENPGDADANNSYEALVRVADGTFLRHLTFSITVTDVFRPIVETRPAESVGADSAVLKGEVMDGGGAAGVTSGFLLSLDPDPRFLQTGVTDLTGGIDTGSFSVTASGLVAGKKYYFRAYAINGEGISYGSDVHFTTIADLQPGWIGATPGATKDWWTSPWLGRFFQSSNGWVLHEKLGWVFPVRSPSAGVWLWLDGVGWLWTDDKVYPFLYGEGGVGWLYFFGLHDGTRLFYDYQLKKWRTVQNP
;
A
#
# COMPACT_ATOMS: atom_id res chain seq x y z
N MET A 1 -70.16 -10.82 78.85
CA MET A 1 -69.33 -10.85 80.07
C MET A 1 -67.90 -11.13 79.66
N GLY A 2 -67.03 -10.13 79.83
CA GLY A 2 -65.57 -10.22 79.98
C GLY A 2 -64.74 -11.07 79.01
N LYS A 3 -63.99 -10.42 78.13
CA LYS A 3 -62.57 -10.10 78.39
C LYS A 3 -62.03 -9.15 77.32
N THR A 4 -61.42 -8.09 77.82
CA THR A 4 -60.48 -7.19 77.15
C THR A 4 -59.33 -7.98 76.55
N ASP A 5 -59.07 -7.83 75.26
CA ASP A 5 -57.75 -8.10 74.69
C ASP A 5 -57.29 -6.87 73.90
N ASN A 6 -56.25 -6.24 74.46
CA ASN A 6 -55.46 -5.18 73.87
C ASN A 6 -54.86 -5.68 72.55
N LEU A 7 -55.29 -5.15 71.40
CA LEU A 7 -54.54 -5.34 70.16
C LEU A 7 -53.44 -4.28 70.07
N SER A 8 -52.22 -4.79 70.22
CA SER A 8 -50.96 -4.07 70.08
C SER A 8 -50.63 -3.91 68.60
N CYS A 9 -50.10 -2.74 68.21
CA CYS A 9 -49.59 -2.48 66.86
C CYS A 9 -48.62 -3.59 66.41
N TYR A 10 -48.98 -4.33 65.36
CA TYR A 10 -48.14 -5.39 64.83
C TYR A 10 -47.03 -4.84 63.94
N ARG A 11 -45.87 -5.48 64.10
CA ARG A 11 -44.58 -5.27 63.48
C ARG A 11 -44.53 -6.05 62.15
N ILE A 12 -44.17 -5.44 61.03
CA ILE A 12 -43.71 -6.21 59.85
C ILE A 12 -42.23 -6.56 60.10
N GLY A 13 -41.96 -7.82 60.42
CA GLY A 13 -40.61 -8.35 60.61
C GLY A 13 -39.99 -8.81 59.31
N ILE A 14 -38.76 -8.37 59.03
CA ILE A 14 -37.86 -9.01 58.06
C ILE A 14 -37.15 -10.17 58.78
N PRO A 15 -37.01 -11.38 58.18
CA PRO A 15 -36.35 -12.52 58.83
C PRO A 15 -34.87 -12.25 59.11
N LYS A 16 -34.37 -12.81 60.22
CA LYS A 16 -33.06 -12.51 60.80
C LYS A 16 -31.86 -13.30 60.22
N ASP A 17 -32.04 -14.25 59.31
CA ASP A 17 -30.92 -15.12 58.89
C ASP A 17 -30.95 -15.50 57.39
N ALA A 18 -30.19 -14.79 56.55
CA ALA A 18 -29.66 -15.30 55.28
C ALA A 18 -28.39 -14.49 54.86
N PRO A 19 -27.29 -15.15 54.47
CA PRO A 19 -25.98 -14.50 54.30
C PRO A 19 -25.85 -13.75 52.96
N ILE A 20 -25.35 -12.52 53.02
CA ILE A 20 -24.92 -11.74 51.85
C ILE A 20 -23.42 -11.98 51.64
N THR A 21 -23.05 -12.70 50.57
CA THR A 21 -21.67 -12.80 50.09
C THR A 21 -21.46 -11.89 48.88
N PHE A 22 -20.57 -10.90 49.02
CA PHE A 22 -20.03 -10.10 47.92
C PHE A 22 -18.98 -10.89 47.15
N SER A 23 -19.07 -10.94 45.80
CA SER A 23 -17.97 -11.36 44.93
C SER A 23 -17.81 -10.37 43.77
N TYR A 24 -16.65 -9.70 43.76
CA TYR A 24 -16.18 -8.84 42.67
C TYR A 24 -15.74 -9.68 41.46
N LEU A 25 -16.19 -9.34 40.26
CA LEU A 25 -15.48 -9.63 39.00
C LEU A 25 -15.56 -8.39 38.08
N LYS A 26 -14.39 -7.90 37.66
CA LYS A 26 -14.22 -6.84 36.63
C LYS A 26 -14.73 -7.33 35.26
N PRO A 27 -15.13 -6.41 34.36
CA PRO A 27 -14.25 -6.08 33.23
C PRO A 27 -14.31 -4.62 32.75
N ALA A 28 -13.35 -4.23 31.91
CA ALA A 28 -13.38 -3.07 31.00
C ALA A 28 -13.08 -3.60 29.57
N PRO A 29 -13.29 -2.86 28.45
CA PRO A 29 -14.09 -1.65 28.19
C PRO A 29 -15.03 -1.79 26.94
N PHE A 30 -15.77 -0.71 26.61
CA PHE A 30 -16.42 -0.31 25.32
C PHE A 30 -17.97 -0.38 25.12
N ARG A 31 -18.52 0.86 25.03
CA ARG A 31 -19.54 1.51 24.17
C ARG A 31 -21.02 1.04 24.08
N PHE A 32 -21.90 2.02 24.36
CA PHE A 32 -23.36 2.20 24.19
C PHE A 32 -23.91 2.03 22.75
N PRO A 33 -25.25 1.89 22.49
CA PRO A 33 -26.39 2.59 23.13
C PRO A 33 -27.67 1.77 23.52
N LEU A 34 -28.59 2.48 24.22
CA LEU A 34 -29.87 2.14 24.90
C LEU A 34 -31.03 1.68 23.96
N PRO A 35 -32.30 1.40 24.40
CA PRO A 35 -32.90 1.20 25.75
C PRO A 35 -33.79 -0.08 25.86
N VAL A 36 -33.92 -0.70 27.04
CA VAL A 36 -35.14 -1.52 27.32
C VAL A 36 -35.53 -1.44 28.80
N SER A 37 -36.77 -1.01 29.00
CA SER A 37 -37.59 -1.19 30.20
C SER A 37 -37.40 -2.59 30.80
N ARG A 38 -36.93 -2.65 32.05
CA ARG A 38 -37.09 -3.83 32.88
C ARG A 38 -37.87 -3.44 34.12
N GLY A 39 -39.17 -3.70 34.06
CA GLY A 39 -40.01 -3.87 35.23
C GLY A 39 -39.34 -4.84 36.20
N ILE A 40 -38.95 -4.32 37.34
CA ILE A 40 -38.66 -5.12 38.52
C ILE A 40 -39.75 -4.76 39.52
N LEU A 41 -40.64 -5.73 39.71
CA LEU A 41 -41.56 -5.84 40.84
C LEU A 41 -40.72 -5.83 42.13
N TRP A 42 -40.63 -4.69 42.81
CA TRP A 42 -40.33 -4.63 44.23
C TRP A 42 -41.32 -3.70 44.89
N LEU A 43 -42.08 -4.29 45.82
CA LEU A 43 -42.57 -3.68 47.06
C LEU A 43 -42.04 -2.26 47.24
N VAL A 44 -42.80 -1.30 46.74
CA VAL A 44 -42.59 0.09 47.12
C VAL A 44 -42.96 0.13 48.60
N PRO A 45 -42.07 0.55 49.52
CA PRO A 45 -42.56 1.20 50.72
C PRO A 45 -43.02 2.61 50.31
N VAL A 46 -44.01 2.72 49.42
CA VAL A 46 -44.98 3.82 49.44
C VAL A 46 -46.18 3.25 50.19
N LEU A 47 -45.88 2.85 51.41
CA LEU A 47 -46.82 2.88 52.49
C LEU A 47 -46.06 3.44 53.68
N VAL A 48 -45.71 4.72 53.59
CA VAL A 48 -45.93 5.54 54.78
C VAL A 48 -47.45 5.68 54.85
N LEU A 49 -48.11 4.65 55.40
CA LEU A 49 -49.35 4.85 56.12
C LEU A 49 -48.94 5.67 57.35
N LEU A 50 -48.65 6.95 57.15
CA LEU A 50 -48.96 7.91 58.19
C LEU A 50 -50.46 7.99 58.12
N VAL A 51 -51.08 7.22 59.00
CA VAL A 51 -52.23 7.69 59.76
C VAL A 51 -52.20 9.21 59.75
N SER A 52 -53.12 9.83 59.03
CA SER A 52 -53.35 11.27 59.07
C SER A 52 -53.97 11.61 60.41
N VAL A 53 -53.18 11.50 61.47
CA VAL A 53 -53.04 12.65 62.34
C VAL A 53 -52.11 13.57 61.58
N THR A 54 -52.69 14.36 60.67
CA THR A 54 -51.98 15.43 59.99
C THR A 54 -51.64 16.45 61.07
N VAL A 55 -50.56 16.25 61.80
CA VAL A 55 -49.90 17.33 62.50
C VAL A 55 -49.25 18.17 61.42
N LEU A 56 -49.95 19.22 61.02
CA LEU A 56 -49.60 20.00 59.84
C LEU A 56 -48.58 21.05 60.24
N ARG A 57 -47.41 20.93 59.58
CA ARG A 57 -46.24 21.81 59.65
C ARG A 57 -46.69 23.25 59.85
N GLY A 58 -46.40 23.82 61.01
CA GLY A 58 -46.91 25.12 61.40
C GLY A 58 -45.92 26.25 61.16
N GLY A 59 -46.31 27.28 60.41
CA GLY A 59 -45.61 28.56 60.38
C GLY A 59 -45.63 29.20 61.77
N ASN A 60 -46.40 30.27 61.94
CA ASN A 60 -46.69 30.85 63.25
C ASN A 60 -47.97 30.26 63.89
N HIS A 61 -48.58 29.27 63.25
CA HIS A 61 -49.82 28.59 63.63
C HIS A 61 -49.74 27.10 63.29
N SER A 62 -50.61 26.29 63.87
CA SER A 62 -50.64 24.84 63.71
C SER A 62 -52.04 24.40 63.31
N VAL A 63 -52.12 23.36 62.48
CA VAL A 63 -53.39 22.76 62.04
C VAL A 63 -53.33 21.26 62.32
N TYR A 64 -54.47 20.68 62.69
CA TYR A 64 -54.59 19.24 62.82
C TYR A 64 -56.02 18.75 62.55
N LEU A 65 -56.13 17.52 62.08
CA LEU A 65 -57.39 16.84 61.85
C LEU A 65 -57.72 15.94 63.04
N LYS A 66 -58.95 16.03 63.56
CA LYS A 66 -59.48 15.12 64.59
C LYS A 66 -60.02 13.84 63.96
N SER A 67 -60.21 12.82 64.80
CA SER A 67 -60.80 11.53 64.42
C SER A 67 -62.23 11.68 63.85
N ASP A 68 -63.01 12.63 64.35
CA ASP A 68 -64.38 12.87 63.86
C ASP A 68 -64.43 13.64 62.52
N GLY A 69 -63.31 13.74 61.79
CA GLY A 69 -63.18 14.52 60.55
C GLY A 69 -63.14 16.04 60.77
N THR A 70 -63.15 16.50 62.02
CA THR A 70 -63.12 17.94 62.31
C THR A 70 -61.72 18.51 62.16
N LEU A 71 -61.57 19.46 61.23
CA LEU A 71 -60.34 20.22 61.04
C LEU A 71 -60.21 21.34 62.09
N MET A 72 -59.10 21.36 62.81
CA MET A 72 -58.80 22.32 63.86
C MET A 72 -57.53 23.11 63.55
N ALA A 73 -57.49 24.38 63.95
CA ALA A 73 -56.35 25.27 63.81
C ALA A 73 -56.09 26.04 65.12
N MET A 74 -54.85 26.50 65.34
CA MET A 74 -54.46 27.28 66.53
C MET A 74 -53.19 28.09 66.27
N GLY A 75 -52.92 29.10 67.10
CA GLY A 75 -51.75 29.98 67.00
C GLY A 75 -52.08 31.34 66.37
N GLN A 76 -51.12 31.92 65.66
CA GLN A 76 -51.26 33.25 65.05
C GLN A 76 -52.35 33.26 63.96
N ASN A 77 -53.18 34.31 63.92
CA ASN A 77 -54.29 34.46 62.99
C ASN A 77 -54.40 35.88 62.40
N THR A 78 -53.34 36.69 62.44
CA THR A 78 -53.37 38.10 62.01
C THR A 78 -53.92 38.32 60.59
N TYR A 79 -53.78 37.33 59.70
CA TYR A 79 -54.25 37.38 58.31
C TYR A 79 -55.42 36.42 58.02
N GLY A 80 -55.95 35.74 59.05
CA GLY A 80 -57.00 34.74 58.89
C GLY A 80 -56.50 33.32 58.61
N GLN A 81 -55.20 33.05 58.77
CA GLN A 81 -54.56 31.77 58.42
C GLN A 81 -55.08 30.53 59.18
N LEU A 82 -55.88 30.71 60.24
CA LEU A 82 -56.57 29.63 60.92
C LEU A 82 -57.85 29.19 60.18
N GLY A 83 -58.44 30.05 59.34
CA GLY A 83 -59.66 29.75 58.60
C GLY A 83 -60.91 29.63 59.46
N ASP A 84 -60.96 30.31 60.61
CA ASP A 84 -62.09 30.30 61.55
C ASP A 84 -63.10 31.45 61.33
N GLY A 85 -62.99 32.15 60.19
CA GLY A 85 -63.79 33.35 59.90
C GLY A 85 -63.36 34.59 60.67
N SER A 86 -62.22 34.57 61.36
CA SER A 86 -61.69 35.70 62.14
C SER A 86 -60.23 35.99 61.80
N THR A 87 -59.68 37.07 62.39
CA THR A 87 -58.25 37.39 62.38
C THR A 87 -57.65 37.42 63.79
N THR A 88 -58.25 36.69 64.74
CA THR A 88 -57.85 36.69 66.16
C THR A 88 -57.02 35.46 66.49
N ASP A 89 -55.86 35.65 67.11
CA ASP A 89 -54.98 34.56 67.54
C ASP A 89 -55.71 33.61 68.51
N ARG A 90 -55.41 32.31 68.42
CA ARG A 90 -56.08 31.27 69.21
C ARG A 90 -55.07 30.45 70.01
N SER A 91 -55.03 30.64 71.32
CA SER A 91 -54.21 29.84 72.26
C SER A 91 -54.83 28.47 72.59
N SER A 92 -55.98 28.15 72.01
CA SER A 92 -56.63 26.85 72.08
C SER A 92 -57.20 26.51 70.71
N PRO A 93 -57.26 25.23 70.33
CA PRO A 93 -57.77 24.80 69.04
C PRO A 93 -59.16 25.36 68.69
N VAL A 94 -59.30 25.95 67.50
CA VAL A 94 -60.56 26.42 66.90
C VAL A 94 -60.88 25.60 65.64
N GLN A 95 -62.15 25.45 65.32
CA GLN A 95 -62.58 24.71 64.12
C GLN A 95 -62.42 25.58 62.86
N VAL A 96 -61.94 24.97 61.77
CA VAL A 96 -61.83 25.62 60.45
C VAL A 96 -63.19 25.55 59.76
N VAL A 97 -63.66 26.68 59.24
CA VAL A 97 -65.01 26.82 58.67
C VAL A 97 -65.02 27.48 57.30
N ASP A 98 -65.95 27.06 56.45
CA ASP A 98 -66.21 27.68 55.15
C ASP A 98 -66.79 29.11 55.29
N SER A 99 -67.03 29.79 54.16
CA SER A 99 -67.59 31.15 54.12
C SER A 99 -69.03 31.26 54.66
N MET A 100 -69.73 30.13 54.82
CA MET A 100 -71.06 30.06 55.45
C MET A 100 -70.98 29.72 56.94
N GLY A 101 -69.79 29.48 57.49
CA GLY A 101 -69.55 29.11 58.89
C GLY A 101 -69.73 27.61 59.17
N ASN A 102 -69.84 26.77 58.14
CA ASN A 102 -69.91 25.32 58.31
C ASN A 102 -68.51 24.72 58.43
N PRO A 103 -68.33 23.58 59.13
CA PRO A 103 -67.06 22.86 59.17
C PRO A 103 -66.51 22.58 57.77
N LEU A 104 -65.24 22.92 57.53
CA LEU A 104 -64.60 22.58 56.26
C LEU A 104 -64.42 21.06 56.18
N SER A 105 -65.14 20.41 55.28
CA SER A 105 -65.17 18.95 55.12
C SER A 105 -64.30 18.46 53.95
N GLY A 106 -64.05 17.13 53.94
CA GLY A 106 -63.34 16.44 52.87
C GLY A 106 -61.84 16.71 52.81
N VAL A 107 -61.24 17.30 53.84
CA VAL A 107 -59.80 17.61 53.87
C VAL A 107 -58.98 16.34 54.18
N VAL A 108 -58.08 15.98 53.27
CA VAL A 108 -57.18 14.80 53.39
C VAL A 108 -55.71 15.20 53.57
N GLY A 109 -55.38 16.45 53.25
CA GLY A 109 -54.03 16.96 53.39
C GLY A 109 -54.02 18.45 53.66
N SER A 110 -52.89 18.96 54.11
CA SER A 110 -52.70 20.40 54.25
C SER A 110 -51.22 20.75 54.24
N SER A 111 -50.93 22.04 54.07
CA SER A 111 -49.61 22.61 54.25
C SER A 111 -49.76 24.02 54.79
N THR A 112 -48.96 24.40 55.79
CA THR A 112 -48.97 25.79 56.28
C THR A 112 -47.69 26.51 55.92
N GLY A 113 -47.84 27.71 55.40
CA GLY A 113 -46.76 28.69 55.30
C GLY A 113 -46.71 29.55 56.56
N PRO A 114 -45.80 30.54 56.64
CA PRO A 114 -45.67 31.41 57.80
C PRO A 114 -46.97 32.12 58.24
N ASN A 115 -47.80 32.52 57.27
CA ASN A 115 -48.96 33.39 57.47
C ASN A 115 -50.22 32.94 56.70
N TYR A 116 -50.24 31.71 56.19
CA TYR A 116 -51.37 31.18 55.41
C TYR A 116 -51.39 29.64 55.46
N THR A 117 -52.53 29.04 55.12
CA THR A 117 -52.72 27.59 55.08
C THR A 117 -53.33 27.17 53.75
N VAL A 118 -52.92 26.00 53.28
CA VAL A 118 -53.47 25.31 52.12
C VAL A 118 -54.02 23.97 52.57
N TYR A 119 -55.18 23.60 52.06
CA TYR A 119 -55.91 22.37 52.35
C TYR A 119 -56.15 21.61 51.05
N LEU A 120 -55.77 20.35 51.04
CA LEU A 120 -56.05 19.41 49.97
C LEU A 120 -57.30 18.60 50.36
N LYS A 121 -58.30 18.57 49.47
CA LYS A 121 -59.50 17.77 49.65
C LYS A 121 -59.42 16.41 48.96
N SER A 122 -60.23 15.45 49.40
CA SER A 122 -60.30 14.08 48.86
C SER A 122 -60.74 14.03 47.40
N ASP A 123 -61.47 15.04 46.93
CA ASP A 123 -61.88 15.22 45.54
C ASP A 123 -60.76 15.78 44.64
N GLY A 124 -59.56 15.99 45.18
CA GLY A 124 -58.41 16.53 44.46
C GLY A 124 -58.45 18.04 44.25
N THR A 125 -59.40 18.75 44.88
CA THR A 125 -59.43 20.22 44.90
C THR A 125 -58.60 20.80 46.03
N VAL A 126 -58.14 22.04 45.85
CA VAL A 126 -57.30 22.75 46.82
C VAL A 126 -57.97 24.03 47.28
N TRP A 127 -57.91 24.27 48.59
CA TRP A 127 -58.48 25.45 49.24
C TRP A 127 -57.40 26.14 50.06
N ALA A 128 -57.35 27.47 50.06
CA ALA A 128 -56.32 28.23 50.75
C ALA A 128 -56.91 29.39 51.57
N VAL A 129 -56.25 29.75 52.66
CA VAL A 129 -56.70 30.79 53.60
C VAL A 129 -55.52 31.54 54.20
N GLY A 130 -55.71 32.80 54.60
CA GLY A 130 -54.69 33.63 55.24
C GLY A 130 -54.14 34.72 54.34
N MET A 131 -52.86 35.05 54.49
CA MET A 131 -52.17 36.12 53.74
C MET A 131 -52.15 35.84 52.23
N ASN A 132 -52.43 36.87 51.41
CA ASN A 132 -52.48 36.74 49.95
C ASN A 132 -51.83 37.89 49.17
N SER A 133 -50.94 38.70 49.78
CA SER A 133 -50.41 39.91 49.12
C SER A 133 -49.69 39.68 47.78
N TYR A 134 -49.27 38.44 47.49
CA TYR A 134 -48.55 38.06 46.27
C TYR A 134 -49.30 37.04 45.41
N GLY A 135 -50.54 36.66 45.78
CA GLY A 135 -51.31 35.62 45.08
C GLY A 135 -50.99 34.20 45.54
N GLN A 136 -50.39 34.01 46.72
CA GLN A 136 -50.02 32.70 47.25
C GLN A 136 -51.21 31.76 47.54
N LEU A 137 -52.43 32.31 47.64
CA LEU A 137 -53.66 31.51 47.73
C LEU A 137 -54.14 31.01 46.36
N GLY A 138 -53.65 31.57 45.25
CA GLY A 138 -54.01 31.15 43.90
C GLY A 138 -55.50 31.35 43.54
N ASP A 139 -56.19 32.25 44.23
CA ASP A 139 -57.62 32.54 44.04
C ASP A 139 -57.89 33.64 42.99
N GLY A 140 -56.87 34.02 42.21
CA GLY A 140 -56.94 35.12 41.25
C GLY A 140 -56.88 36.51 41.87
N THR A 141 -56.69 36.63 43.18
CA THR A 141 -56.67 37.92 43.89
C THR A 141 -55.37 38.14 44.69
N GLN A 142 -55.24 39.32 45.30
CA GLN A 142 -54.22 39.62 46.31
C GLN A 142 -54.83 39.86 47.70
N THR A 143 -56.08 39.45 47.90
CA THR A 143 -56.85 39.77 49.12
C THR A 143 -56.68 38.66 50.16
N PRO A 144 -56.26 38.96 51.40
CA PRO A 144 -56.22 37.98 52.46
C PRO A 144 -57.61 37.38 52.74
N ARG A 145 -57.65 36.11 53.15
CA ARG A 145 -58.90 35.38 53.41
C ARG A 145 -58.96 34.91 54.86
N SER A 146 -60.09 35.16 55.52
CA SER A 146 -60.39 34.62 56.87
C SER A 146 -61.13 33.29 56.84
N ASN A 147 -61.61 32.87 55.67
CA ASN A 147 -62.24 31.58 55.41
C ASN A 147 -61.52 30.92 54.23
N PRO A 148 -61.38 29.58 54.20
CA PRO A 148 -60.81 28.88 53.07
C PRO A 148 -61.58 29.16 51.78
N GLU A 149 -60.86 29.50 50.73
CA GLU A 149 -61.37 29.73 49.37
C GLU A 149 -60.71 28.76 48.39
N PRO A 150 -61.38 28.35 47.31
CA PRO A 150 -60.78 27.46 46.33
C PRO A 150 -59.62 28.13 45.59
N VAL A 151 -58.54 27.38 45.39
CA VAL A 151 -57.48 27.72 44.43
C VAL A 151 -58.07 27.58 43.03
N LEU A 152 -57.86 28.55 42.16
CA LEU A 152 -58.45 28.59 40.81
C LEU A 152 -57.40 28.40 39.73
N ASP A 153 -57.73 27.71 38.65
CA ASP A 153 -56.95 27.72 37.42
C ASP A 153 -57.08 29.07 36.68
N SER A 154 -56.32 29.24 35.59
CA SER A 154 -56.33 30.47 34.78
C SER A 154 -57.67 30.76 34.09
N SER A 155 -58.58 29.78 34.05
CA SER A 155 -59.95 29.93 33.52
C SER A 155 -60.97 30.27 34.63
N GLY A 156 -60.53 30.32 35.89
CA GLY A 156 -61.38 30.61 37.05
C GLY A 156 -62.10 29.39 37.62
N ASN A 157 -61.75 28.16 37.22
CA ASN A 157 -62.31 26.94 37.80
C ASN A 157 -61.48 26.45 38.98
N ALA A 158 -62.09 25.71 39.91
CA ALA A 158 -61.33 25.10 41.00
C ALA A 158 -60.21 24.21 40.47
N LEU A 159 -58.98 24.44 40.95
CA LEU A 159 -57.82 23.63 40.61
C LEU A 159 -58.07 22.20 41.10
N SER A 160 -58.03 21.24 40.17
CA SER A 160 -58.37 19.84 40.41
C SER A 160 -57.22 18.89 40.02
N GLY A 161 -57.37 17.62 40.40
CA GLY A 161 -56.37 16.58 40.13
C GLY A 161 -55.09 16.73 40.96
N VAL A 162 -55.13 17.49 42.06
CA VAL A 162 -54.00 17.70 42.96
C VAL A 162 -53.90 16.53 43.95
N VAL A 163 -52.69 16.00 44.13
CA VAL A 163 -52.39 14.90 45.07
C VAL A 163 -51.38 15.31 46.15
N GLY A 164 -50.75 16.48 45.99
CA GLY A 164 -49.83 17.02 46.99
C GLY A 164 -49.83 18.54 47.00
N VAL A 165 -49.69 19.12 48.20
CA VAL A 165 -49.60 20.58 48.38
C VAL A 165 -48.43 20.92 49.28
N SER A 166 -47.71 21.99 48.94
CA SER A 166 -46.63 22.51 49.77
C SER A 166 -46.66 24.03 49.80
N ALA A 167 -46.84 24.57 51.01
CA ALA A 167 -46.87 25.99 51.27
C ALA A 167 -45.45 26.48 51.64
N GLY A 168 -44.89 27.35 50.79
CA GLY A 168 -43.63 28.04 51.03
C GLY A 168 -43.80 29.33 51.84
N GLY A 169 -42.79 30.21 51.80
CA GLY A 169 -42.83 31.47 52.54
C GLY A 169 -43.96 32.40 52.08
N GLU A 170 -44.03 32.64 50.77
CA GLU A 170 -45.02 33.51 50.13
C GLU A 170 -45.47 32.94 48.77
N HIS A 171 -45.31 31.63 48.57
CA HIS A 171 -45.69 30.90 47.36
C HIS A 171 -46.17 29.50 47.70
N THR A 172 -47.06 28.95 46.88
CA THR A 172 -47.63 27.61 47.05
C THR A 172 -47.29 26.75 45.84
N VAL A 173 -47.04 25.46 46.08
CA VAL A 173 -46.74 24.46 45.06
C VAL A 173 -47.75 23.32 45.15
N PHE A 174 -48.25 22.89 43.99
CA PHE A 174 -49.27 21.87 43.82
C PHE A 174 -48.71 20.76 42.93
N LEU A 175 -48.69 19.53 43.45
CA LEU A 175 -48.36 18.33 42.70
C LEU A 175 -49.66 17.70 42.19
N LYS A 176 -49.77 17.52 40.88
CA LYS A 176 -50.91 16.83 40.26
C LYS A 176 -50.67 15.33 40.10
N ALA A 177 -51.77 14.57 39.98
CA ALA A 177 -51.75 13.12 39.82
C ALA A 177 -50.99 12.66 38.56
N ASP A 178 -50.94 13.50 37.53
CA ASP A 178 -50.21 13.26 36.28
C ASP A 178 -48.68 13.45 36.41
N GLY A 179 -48.18 13.76 37.61
CA GLY A 179 -46.76 14.00 37.87
C GLY A 179 -46.26 15.39 37.47
N THR A 180 -47.15 16.30 37.03
CA THR A 180 -46.83 17.70 36.78
C THR A 180 -46.91 18.55 38.05
N VAL A 181 -46.18 19.66 38.05
CA VAL A 181 -46.16 20.60 39.18
C VAL A 181 -46.59 21.99 38.75
N TRP A 182 -47.38 22.63 39.60
CA TRP A 182 -47.88 23.99 39.42
C TRP A 182 -47.55 24.82 40.65
N ALA A 183 -47.38 26.13 40.49
CA ALA A 183 -47.05 27.03 41.60
C ALA A 183 -47.72 28.40 41.47
N THR A 184 -48.00 29.08 42.58
CA THR A 184 -48.61 30.42 42.62
C THR A 184 -47.98 31.26 43.72
N GLY A 185 -48.11 32.59 43.64
CA GLY A 185 -47.62 33.52 44.65
C GLY A 185 -46.38 34.31 44.25
N TYR A 186 -45.57 34.66 45.24
CA TYR A 186 -44.36 35.47 45.09
C TYR A 186 -43.29 34.75 44.26
N ASN A 187 -42.63 35.46 43.33
CA ASN A 187 -41.68 34.88 42.38
C ASN A 187 -40.41 35.71 42.12
N ALA A 188 -40.07 36.71 42.94
CA ALA A 188 -38.93 37.59 42.64
C ALA A 188 -37.56 36.86 42.54
N PHE A 189 -37.44 35.65 43.09
CA PHE A 189 -36.23 34.81 43.01
C PHE A 189 -36.41 33.62 42.05
N GLY A 190 -37.53 33.53 41.34
CA GLY A 190 -37.84 32.43 40.43
C GLY A 190 -38.41 31.17 41.09
N GLN A 191 -38.84 31.25 42.36
CA GLN A 191 -39.27 30.09 43.16
C GLN A 191 -40.51 29.34 42.64
N LEU A 192 -41.25 29.93 41.70
CA LEU A 192 -42.35 29.26 40.99
C LEU A 192 -41.84 28.35 39.87
N GLY A 193 -40.62 28.54 39.38
CA GLY A 193 -40.00 27.68 38.37
C GLY A 193 -40.63 27.74 36.98
N ASP A 194 -41.32 28.82 36.63
CA ASP A 194 -41.97 29.05 35.33
C ASP A 194 -41.05 29.75 34.31
N GLY A 195 -39.76 29.85 34.60
CA GLY A 195 -38.77 30.58 33.80
C GLY A 195 -38.79 32.09 34.00
N THR A 196 -39.69 32.62 34.83
CA THR A 196 -39.82 34.06 35.07
C THR A 196 -39.50 34.43 36.53
N THR A 197 -39.50 35.74 36.81
CA THR A 197 -39.46 36.27 38.19
C THR A 197 -40.72 37.07 38.52
N THR A 198 -41.84 36.76 37.87
CA THR A 198 -43.11 37.48 38.00
C THR A 198 -44.07 36.73 38.90
N ASP A 199 -44.67 37.43 39.86
CA ASP A 199 -45.68 36.86 40.76
C ASP A 199 -46.89 36.34 39.98
N ARG A 200 -47.54 35.29 40.51
CA ARG A 200 -48.68 34.64 39.86
C ARG A 200 -49.88 34.62 40.79
N LEU A 201 -51.02 35.10 40.29
CA LEU A 201 -52.29 35.10 41.02
C LEU A 201 -53.09 33.80 40.81
N TYR A 202 -52.74 33.07 39.75
CA TYR A 202 -53.25 31.73 39.45
C TYR A 202 -52.05 30.77 39.37
N PRO A 203 -52.23 29.48 39.71
CA PRO A 203 -51.20 28.46 39.51
C PRO A 203 -50.68 28.48 38.07
N VAL A 204 -49.35 28.55 37.94
CA VAL A 204 -48.61 28.41 36.68
C VAL A 204 -47.83 27.09 36.70
N GLN A 205 -47.68 26.45 35.55
CA GLN A 205 -46.93 25.20 35.45
C GLN A 205 -45.42 25.45 35.60
N VAL A 206 -44.75 24.58 36.37
CA VAL A 206 -43.29 24.56 36.51
C VAL A 206 -42.67 24.00 35.23
N THR A 207 -41.67 24.67 34.68
CA THR A 207 -41.07 24.29 33.37
C THR A 207 -39.54 24.32 33.38
N TYR A 208 -38.93 23.41 32.62
CA TYR A 208 -37.51 23.45 32.30
C TYR A 208 -37.14 24.68 31.46
N ALA A 209 -35.84 24.97 31.38
CA ALA A 209 -35.32 25.93 30.41
C ALA A 209 -35.73 25.47 28.98
N GLY A 210 -36.54 26.28 28.30
CA GLY A 210 -37.16 25.93 27.02
C GLY A 210 -38.68 25.76 27.06
N GLY A 211 -39.31 25.79 28.24
CA GLY A 211 -40.78 25.84 28.40
C GLY A 211 -41.46 24.48 28.52
N PHE A 212 -40.70 23.38 28.54
CA PHE A 212 -41.25 22.03 28.75
C PHE A 212 -41.66 21.81 30.20
N ALA A 213 -42.81 21.17 30.43
CA ALA A 213 -43.30 20.86 31.77
C ALA A 213 -42.30 20.00 32.56
N LEU A 214 -42.14 20.33 33.85
CA LEU A 214 -41.48 19.44 34.80
C LEU A 214 -42.44 18.30 35.14
N THR A 215 -42.10 17.08 34.70
CA THR A 215 -42.91 15.86 34.85
C THR A 215 -42.25 14.83 35.76
N GLU A 216 -42.96 13.73 36.02
CA GLU A 216 -42.49 12.59 36.82
C GLU A 216 -42.16 12.94 38.28
N ILE A 217 -42.76 14.01 38.78
CA ILE A 217 -42.59 14.43 40.16
C ILE A 217 -43.45 13.58 41.07
N VAL A 218 -42.86 13.08 42.15
CA VAL A 218 -43.52 12.27 43.18
C VAL A 218 -43.48 12.94 44.55
N GLY A 219 -42.74 14.04 44.70
CA GLY A 219 -42.69 14.80 45.94
C GLY A 219 -42.32 16.26 45.70
N VAL A 220 -42.92 17.14 46.49
CA VAL A 220 -42.68 18.59 46.44
C VAL A 220 -42.47 19.14 47.84
N SER A 221 -41.55 20.09 47.97
CA SER A 221 -41.37 20.88 49.18
C SER A 221 -41.03 22.32 48.83
N ALA A 222 -41.98 23.23 49.07
CA ALA A 222 -41.77 24.66 49.05
C ALA A 222 -41.38 25.12 50.46
N PHE A 223 -40.29 25.87 50.59
CA PHE A 223 -39.96 26.48 51.88
C PHE A 223 -39.11 27.74 51.69
N GLY A 224 -39.35 28.75 52.53
CA GLY A 224 -38.68 30.05 52.39
C GLY A 224 -38.97 30.68 51.03
N ASN A 225 -37.92 30.90 50.22
CA ASN A 225 -38.02 31.41 48.86
C ASN A 225 -37.42 30.44 47.81
N HIS A 226 -37.47 29.14 48.05
CA HIS A 226 -37.08 28.12 47.08
C HIS A 226 -38.03 26.92 47.13
N THR A 227 -37.96 26.09 46.09
CA THR A 227 -38.77 24.89 45.94
C THR A 227 -37.88 23.70 45.59
N VAL A 228 -38.19 22.55 46.17
CA VAL A 228 -37.52 21.27 45.94
C VAL A 228 -38.53 20.28 45.34
N PHE A 229 -38.13 19.58 44.29
CA PHE A 229 -38.91 18.59 43.58
C PHE A 229 -38.17 17.25 43.59
N LEU A 230 -38.87 16.18 43.94
CA LEU A 230 -38.37 14.80 43.92
C LEU A 230 -38.98 14.08 42.71
N LYS A 231 -38.13 13.56 41.83
CA LYS A 231 -38.55 12.72 40.71
C LYS A 231 -38.71 11.25 41.11
N ASN A 232 -39.52 10.52 40.35
CA ASN A 232 -39.73 9.07 40.51
C ASN A 232 -38.44 8.24 40.38
N ASP A 233 -37.44 8.74 39.63
CA ASP A 233 -36.11 8.14 39.46
C ASP A 233 -35.17 8.34 40.66
N GLY A 234 -35.65 9.06 41.70
CA GLY A 234 -34.89 9.36 42.91
C GLY A 234 -33.89 10.51 42.76
N THR A 235 -33.93 11.27 41.65
CA THR A 235 -33.19 12.52 41.49
C THR A 235 -33.95 13.71 42.06
N VAL A 236 -33.23 14.77 42.43
CA VAL A 236 -33.80 15.97 43.04
C VAL A 236 -33.50 17.19 42.18
N TRP A 237 -34.52 18.03 42.02
CA TRP A 237 -34.46 19.29 41.31
C TRP A 237 -34.91 20.43 42.21
N THR A 238 -34.34 21.62 42.03
CA THR A 238 -34.58 22.78 42.90
C THR A 238 -34.69 24.05 42.07
N VAL A 239 -35.42 25.04 42.59
CA VAL A 239 -35.60 26.33 41.94
C VAL A 239 -35.82 27.45 42.95
N GLY A 240 -35.56 28.69 42.59
CA GLY A 240 -35.73 29.87 43.43
C GLY A 240 -34.42 30.44 43.97
N LYS A 241 -34.47 30.96 45.19
CA LYS A 241 -33.36 31.65 45.85
C LYS A 241 -32.22 30.68 46.19
N ASN A 242 -30.96 31.10 45.99
CA ASN A 242 -29.77 30.28 46.18
C ASN A 242 -28.60 30.99 46.87
N TYR A 243 -28.80 32.15 47.48
CA TYR A 243 -27.71 32.93 48.10
C TYR A 243 -26.84 32.13 49.10
N TYR A 244 -27.39 31.13 49.78
CA TYR A 244 -26.68 30.27 50.74
C TYR A 244 -26.30 28.90 50.17
N GLY A 245 -26.56 28.65 48.88
CA GLY A 245 -26.37 27.35 48.23
C GLY A 245 -27.53 26.37 48.43
N GLN A 246 -28.70 26.83 48.89
CA GLN A 246 -29.83 25.97 49.27
C GLN A 246 -30.45 25.17 48.11
N LEU A 247 -30.14 25.52 46.86
CA LEU A 247 -30.53 24.74 45.68
C LEU A 247 -29.64 23.50 45.49
N GLY A 248 -28.42 23.49 46.03
CA GLY A 248 -27.52 22.34 45.94
C GLY A 248 -26.97 22.06 44.53
N ASP A 249 -26.99 23.04 43.64
CA ASP A 249 -26.50 22.94 42.26
C ASP A 249 -24.99 23.22 42.12
N GLY A 250 -24.27 23.29 43.26
CA GLY A 250 -22.87 23.66 43.32
C GLY A 250 -22.62 25.16 43.16
N THR A 251 -23.66 26.00 43.10
CA THR A 251 -23.55 27.45 42.97
C THR A 251 -24.26 28.19 44.11
N THR A 252 -24.23 29.52 44.07
CA THR A 252 -25.05 30.40 44.92
C THR A 252 -25.95 31.32 44.10
N THR A 253 -26.26 30.93 42.86
CA THR A 253 -27.04 31.75 41.90
C THR A 253 -28.51 31.33 41.91
N ASP A 254 -29.40 32.31 42.03
CA ASP A 254 -30.86 32.09 41.97
C ASP A 254 -31.27 31.51 40.61
N ARG A 255 -32.32 30.68 40.59
CA ARG A 255 -32.76 29.97 39.38
C ARG A 255 -34.26 30.17 39.17
N SER A 256 -34.66 30.60 37.97
CA SER A 256 -36.07 30.70 37.56
C SER A 256 -36.59 29.46 36.84
N ASN A 257 -35.73 28.52 36.48
CA ASN A 257 -36.08 27.19 36.00
C ASN A 257 -35.45 26.13 36.90
N PRO A 258 -36.09 24.96 37.07
CA PRO A 258 -35.54 23.86 37.87
C PRO A 258 -34.12 23.48 37.43
N VAL A 259 -33.23 23.33 38.41
CA VAL A 259 -31.87 22.80 38.25
C VAL A 259 -31.67 21.55 39.10
N GLN A 260 -30.81 20.65 38.66
CA GLN A 260 -30.58 19.40 39.37
C GLN A 260 -29.64 19.61 40.58
N VAL A 261 -29.96 18.96 41.70
CA VAL A 261 -29.08 18.90 42.87
C VAL A 261 -27.90 17.99 42.56
N VAL A 262 -26.69 18.46 42.80
CA VAL A 262 -25.46 17.72 42.48
C VAL A 262 -24.48 17.68 43.65
N ASP A 263 -23.70 16.60 43.72
CA ASP A 263 -22.61 16.46 44.68
C ASP A 263 -21.40 17.35 44.33
N ALA A 264 -20.35 17.28 45.15
CA ALA A 264 -19.14 18.09 44.99
C ALA A 264 -18.38 17.84 43.66
N VAL A 265 -18.60 16.70 42.99
CA VAL A 265 -18.03 16.38 41.68
C VAL A 265 -19.03 16.58 40.53
N ARG A 266 -20.17 17.23 40.82
CA ARG A 266 -21.27 17.53 39.90
C ARG A 266 -22.05 16.31 39.42
N ALA A 267 -22.00 15.19 40.14
CA ALA A 267 -22.88 14.07 39.86
C ALA A 267 -24.28 14.32 40.47
N PRO A 268 -25.38 13.95 39.78
CA PRO A 268 -26.73 14.07 40.33
C PRO A 268 -26.87 13.35 41.66
N LEU A 269 -27.49 14.03 42.64
CA LEU A 269 -27.90 13.38 43.87
C LEU A 269 -29.03 12.39 43.54
N SER A 270 -28.81 11.11 43.80
CA SER A 270 -29.69 10.00 43.42
C SER A 270 -30.14 9.16 44.63
N SER A 271 -31.09 8.25 44.40
CA SER A 271 -31.67 7.38 45.44
C SER A 271 -32.33 8.14 46.59
N VAL A 272 -32.83 9.35 46.33
CA VAL A 272 -33.60 10.14 47.29
C VAL A 272 -35.03 9.61 47.33
N VAL A 273 -35.60 9.44 48.52
CA VAL A 273 -36.97 8.93 48.75
C VAL A 273 -37.87 9.94 49.47
N SER A 274 -37.28 10.96 50.09
CA SER A 274 -38.03 12.05 50.70
C SER A 274 -37.22 13.33 50.72
N VAL A 275 -37.90 14.47 50.57
CA VAL A 275 -37.29 15.80 50.57
C VAL A 275 -38.01 16.69 51.57
N SER A 276 -37.28 17.59 52.21
CA SER A 276 -37.85 18.66 53.02
C SER A 276 -37.03 19.93 52.86
N GLY A 277 -37.67 21.02 52.47
CA GLY A 277 -37.09 22.36 52.54
C GLY A 277 -37.10 22.88 53.98
N GLY A 278 -36.07 23.65 54.33
CA GLY A 278 -36.04 24.60 55.44
C GLY A 278 -35.99 26.04 54.93
N SER A 279 -35.97 27.04 55.82
CA SER A 279 -36.07 28.47 55.44
C SER A 279 -35.00 28.90 54.43
N TYR A 280 -33.80 28.33 54.57
CA TYR A 280 -32.62 28.67 53.78
C TYR A 280 -31.73 27.45 53.52
N HIS A 281 -32.26 26.24 53.65
CA HIS A 281 -31.55 24.98 53.43
C HIS A 281 -32.51 23.91 52.91
N SER A 282 -31.98 22.80 52.42
CA SER A 282 -32.76 21.66 51.93
C SER A 282 -32.20 20.37 52.53
N VAL A 283 -33.09 19.41 52.81
CA VAL A 283 -32.78 18.11 53.44
C VAL A 283 -33.31 16.98 52.55
N PHE A 284 -32.50 15.95 52.36
CA PHE A 284 -32.75 14.82 51.46
C PHE A 284 -32.55 13.51 52.22
N LEU A 285 -33.58 12.67 52.26
CA LEU A 285 -33.52 11.31 52.79
C LEU A 285 -33.30 10.34 51.64
N LYS A 286 -32.26 9.50 51.73
CA LYS A 286 -31.96 8.47 50.74
C LYS A 286 -32.57 7.13 51.14
N SER A 287 -32.77 6.25 50.16
CA SER A 287 -33.36 4.91 50.33
C SER A 287 -32.56 3.99 51.26
N ASP A 288 -31.26 4.25 51.42
CA ASP A 288 -30.37 3.54 52.37
C ASP A 288 -30.54 4.02 53.83
N GLY A 289 -31.44 4.98 54.08
CA GLY A 289 -31.70 5.56 55.39
C GLY A 289 -30.67 6.62 55.80
N SER A 290 -29.76 7.03 54.92
CA SER A 290 -28.88 8.18 55.13
C SER A 290 -29.58 9.50 54.83
N VAL A 291 -29.16 10.57 55.50
CA VAL A 291 -29.73 11.91 55.33
C VAL A 291 -28.64 12.93 55.00
N TRP A 292 -28.96 13.79 54.05
CA TRP A 292 -28.07 14.80 53.49
C TRP A 292 -28.74 16.17 53.52
N ALA A 293 -27.96 17.23 53.67
CA ALA A 293 -28.47 18.59 53.72
C ALA A 293 -27.57 19.57 52.95
N VAL A 294 -28.14 20.68 52.48
CA VAL A 294 -27.42 21.72 51.73
C VAL A 294 -27.99 23.11 52.02
N GLY A 295 -27.20 24.17 51.92
CA GLY A 295 -27.62 25.55 52.12
C GLY A 295 -27.00 26.23 53.35
N ARG A 296 -27.80 27.06 54.04
CA ARG A 296 -27.40 27.84 55.22
C ARG A 296 -27.11 26.93 56.42
N ASN A 297 -26.07 27.26 57.17
CA ASN A 297 -25.54 26.43 58.27
C ASN A 297 -24.99 27.25 59.46
N ASP A 298 -25.24 28.55 59.55
CA ASP A 298 -24.69 29.41 60.61
C ASP A 298 -25.18 29.04 62.01
N HIS A 299 -26.31 28.34 62.11
CA HIS A 299 -26.84 27.75 63.35
C HIS A 299 -26.67 26.22 63.38
N GLY A 300 -25.92 25.63 62.44
CA GLY A 300 -25.73 24.18 62.36
C GLY A 300 -26.89 23.42 61.70
N GLN A 301 -27.75 24.08 60.91
CA GLN A 301 -28.97 23.50 60.32
C GLN A 301 -28.73 22.27 59.45
N LEU A 302 -27.53 22.15 58.86
CA LEU A 302 -27.16 21.00 58.03
C LEU A 302 -26.69 19.80 58.87
N GLY A 303 -26.29 20.03 60.12
CA GLY A 303 -25.86 18.97 61.02
C GLY A 303 -24.59 18.23 60.59
N ASP A 304 -23.72 18.86 59.80
CA ASP A 304 -22.48 18.27 59.25
C ASP A 304 -21.26 18.38 60.19
N GLY A 305 -21.49 18.74 61.45
CA GLY A 305 -20.46 19.02 62.45
C GLY A 305 -19.83 20.41 62.31
N THR A 306 -20.30 21.24 61.38
CA THR A 306 -19.75 22.59 61.11
C THR A 306 -20.83 23.67 61.17
N SER A 307 -20.43 24.94 61.05
CA SER A 307 -21.35 26.07 60.88
C SER A 307 -21.18 26.76 59.51
N THR A 308 -20.68 26.02 58.52
CA THR A 308 -20.31 26.55 57.19
C THR A 308 -21.40 26.27 56.17
N TYR A 309 -21.74 27.26 55.35
CA TYR A 309 -22.72 27.11 54.26
C TYR A 309 -22.21 26.13 53.20
N ARG A 310 -23.12 25.37 52.59
CA ARG A 310 -22.77 24.35 51.59
C ARG A 310 -23.61 24.57 50.34
N SER A 311 -22.96 24.63 49.18
CA SER A 311 -23.62 24.64 47.86
C SER A 311 -23.75 23.25 47.24
N ASN A 312 -23.21 22.22 47.90
CA ASN A 312 -23.39 20.81 47.55
C ASN A 312 -23.86 20.03 48.79
N PRO A 313 -24.69 18.98 48.64
CA PRO A 313 -25.18 18.19 49.76
C PRO A 313 -24.04 17.61 50.62
N VAL A 314 -24.20 17.72 51.93
CA VAL A 314 -23.33 17.11 52.95
C VAL A 314 -24.14 16.18 53.86
N GLN A 315 -23.51 15.14 54.38
CA GLN A 315 -24.20 14.16 55.21
C GLN A 315 -24.35 14.67 56.65
N VAL A 316 -25.52 14.43 57.26
CA VAL A 316 -25.76 14.78 58.66
C VAL A 316 -25.04 13.78 59.57
N VAL A 317 -24.38 14.26 60.62
CA VAL A 317 -23.60 13.47 61.58
C VAL A 317 -24.10 13.64 63.02
N ASP A 318 -23.78 12.67 63.87
CA ASP A 318 -23.97 12.75 65.33
C ASP A 318 -22.84 13.53 66.03
N ALA A 319 -22.92 13.63 67.36
CA ALA A 319 -21.97 14.38 68.20
C ALA A 319 -20.50 13.93 68.09
N VAL A 320 -20.22 12.72 67.61
CA VAL A 320 -18.85 12.21 67.41
C VAL A 320 -18.45 12.20 65.93
N GLY A 321 -19.29 12.74 65.03
CA GLY A 321 -19.03 12.83 63.60
C GLY A 321 -19.45 11.60 62.80
N THR A 322 -20.21 10.67 63.39
CA THR A 322 -20.70 9.48 62.68
C THR A 322 -21.92 9.86 61.84
N PRO A 323 -21.97 9.48 60.55
CA PRO A 323 -23.16 9.74 59.74
C PRO A 323 -24.44 9.10 60.30
N LEU A 324 -25.54 9.86 60.28
CA LEU A 324 -26.84 9.31 60.65
C LEU A 324 -27.32 8.30 59.61
N SER A 325 -27.92 7.23 60.12
CA SER A 325 -28.52 6.14 59.37
C SER A 325 -29.84 5.69 60.01
N SER A 326 -30.56 4.81 59.30
CA SER A 326 -31.88 4.28 59.70
C SER A 326 -32.95 5.37 59.87
N ILE A 327 -32.82 6.48 59.13
CA ILE A 327 -33.82 7.55 59.09
C ILE A 327 -34.99 7.10 58.22
N VAL A 328 -36.21 7.39 58.67
CA VAL A 328 -37.47 7.04 57.99
C VAL A 328 -38.34 8.27 57.67
N ALA A 329 -38.10 9.40 58.33
CA ALA A 329 -38.75 10.66 58.00
C ALA A 329 -37.84 11.86 58.31
N VAL A 330 -38.03 12.94 57.54
CA VAL A 330 -37.31 14.20 57.68
C VAL A 330 -38.27 15.38 57.67
N ALA A 331 -37.99 16.39 58.51
CA ALA A 331 -38.71 17.66 58.50
C ALA A 331 -37.70 18.81 58.70
N GLY A 332 -37.96 19.94 58.06
CA GLY A 332 -37.08 21.10 58.06
C GLY A 332 -37.85 22.41 58.17
N SER A 333 -37.25 23.37 58.85
CA SER A 333 -37.68 24.78 58.91
C SER A 333 -36.46 25.67 59.18
N ASN A 334 -36.33 26.34 60.33
CA ASN A 334 -35.08 26.97 60.77
C ASN A 334 -34.11 25.99 61.45
N HIS A 335 -34.56 24.75 61.66
CA HIS A 335 -33.84 23.60 62.20
C HIS A 335 -34.26 22.35 61.40
N SER A 336 -33.56 21.24 61.58
CA SER A 336 -33.87 19.96 60.93
C SER A 336 -34.20 18.89 61.97
N VAL A 337 -35.18 18.04 61.66
CA VAL A 337 -35.70 16.98 62.53
C VAL A 337 -35.69 15.66 61.74
N PHE A 338 -35.21 14.60 62.38
CA PHE A 338 -35.03 13.29 61.79
C PHE A 338 -35.64 12.21 62.68
N LEU A 339 -36.52 11.40 62.10
CA LEU A 339 -37.12 10.24 62.78
C LEU A 339 -36.38 8.98 62.33
N LYS A 340 -35.89 8.19 63.29
CA LYS A 340 -35.33 6.86 63.03
C LYS A 340 -36.40 5.78 63.09
N SER A 341 -36.13 4.66 62.42
CA SER A 341 -37.01 3.47 62.40
C SER A 341 -37.23 2.84 63.78
N ASP A 342 -36.38 3.15 64.77
CA ASP A 342 -36.55 2.72 66.17
C ASP A 342 -37.47 3.64 66.99
N GLY A 343 -38.06 4.67 66.36
CA GLY A 343 -38.92 5.66 66.99
C GLY A 343 -38.18 6.74 67.78
N SER A 344 -36.86 6.85 67.64
CA SER A 344 -36.07 7.95 68.21
C SER A 344 -36.04 9.16 67.28
N VAL A 345 -36.05 10.37 67.87
CA VAL A 345 -36.02 11.63 67.14
C VAL A 345 -34.73 12.38 67.42
N TRP A 346 -34.14 12.92 66.36
CA TRP A 346 -32.88 13.65 66.36
C TRP A 346 -33.07 15.01 65.70
N THR A 347 -32.41 16.04 66.21
CA THR A 347 -32.61 17.43 65.78
C THR A 347 -31.29 18.19 65.68
N VAL A 348 -31.19 19.13 64.73
CA VAL A 348 -30.03 20.03 64.51
C VAL A 348 -30.49 21.43 64.13
N GLY A 349 -29.63 22.43 64.30
CA GLY A 349 -29.87 23.80 63.86
C GLY A 349 -30.20 24.76 65.00
N LEU A 350 -30.99 25.78 64.66
CA LEU A 350 -31.39 26.86 65.57
C LEU A 350 -32.19 26.33 66.77
N ASN A 351 -31.88 26.79 67.98
CA ASN A 351 -32.53 26.34 69.22
C ASN A 351 -32.83 27.46 70.23
N ASN A 352 -32.82 28.72 69.81
CA ASN A 352 -33.02 29.87 70.71
C ASN A 352 -34.35 29.86 71.51
N ALA A 353 -35.33 29.05 71.11
CA ALA A 353 -36.62 28.89 71.79
C ALA A 353 -36.87 27.47 72.33
N GLY A 354 -35.90 26.55 72.23
CA GLY A 354 -36.05 25.16 72.65
C GLY A 354 -36.67 24.24 71.59
N GLN A 355 -36.68 24.66 70.31
CA GLN A 355 -37.30 23.90 69.22
C GLN A 355 -36.64 22.56 68.92
N LEU A 356 -35.40 22.33 69.36
CA LEU A 356 -34.74 21.02 69.25
C LEU A 356 -35.26 20.01 70.29
N GLY A 357 -35.89 20.46 71.39
CA GLY A 357 -36.43 19.56 72.40
C GLY A 357 -35.38 18.75 73.18
N ASP A 358 -34.12 19.18 73.16
CA ASP A 358 -32.98 18.49 73.79
C ASP A 358 -32.76 18.89 75.27
N GLY A 359 -33.67 19.68 75.83
CA GLY A 359 -33.59 20.28 77.16
C GLY A 359 -32.82 21.59 77.23
N THR A 360 -32.31 22.11 76.11
CA THR A 360 -31.49 23.32 76.04
C THR A 360 -32.11 24.39 75.14
N THR A 361 -31.44 25.55 75.06
CA THR A 361 -31.73 26.61 74.08
C THR A 361 -30.52 26.94 73.22
N SER A 362 -29.58 25.99 73.09
CA SER A 362 -28.32 26.16 72.36
C SER A 362 -28.40 25.47 71.01
N ASP A 363 -27.95 26.17 69.96
CA ASP A 363 -27.89 25.65 68.60
C ASP A 363 -27.00 24.40 68.53
N ARG A 364 -27.32 23.47 67.62
CA ARG A 364 -26.58 22.22 67.44
C ARG A 364 -26.14 22.04 66.00
N ASN A 365 -24.84 21.88 65.79
CA ASN A 365 -24.24 21.60 64.47
C ASN A 365 -24.09 20.11 64.13
N HIS A 366 -24.60 19.24 64.99
CA HIS A 366 -24.66 17.79 64.84
C HIS A 366 -25.95 17.30 65.46
N ALA A 367 -26.45 16.15 65.03
CA ALA A 367 -27.73 15.63 65.48
C ALA A 367 -27.69 15.27 66.96
N GLU A 368 -28.64 15.84 67.70
CA GLU A 368 -28.86 15.58 69.12
C GLU A 368 -30.23 14.94 69.32
N ARG A 369 -30.34 14.03 70.29
CA ARG A 369 -31.62 13.38 70.61
C ARG A 369 -32.58 14.32 71.33
N VAL A 370 -33.84 14.29 70.92
CA VAL A 370 -34.95 14.88 71.68
C VAL A 370 -35.11 14.16 73.02
N LYS A 371 -35.36 14.90 74.10
CA LYS A 371 -35.45 14.38 75.47
C LYS A 371 -36.77 14.74 76.13
N ASP A 372 -37.32 13.82 76.91
CA ASP A 372 -38.45 14.10 77.80
C ASP A 372 -38.09 15.08 78.92
N ALA A 373 -39.09 15.50 79.71
CA ALA A 373 -38.91 16.45 80.82
C ALA A 373 -37.98 15.95 81.95
N LEU A 374 -37.65 14.65 81.98
CA LEU A 374 -36.70 14.04 82.92
C LEU A 374 -35.28 13.95 82.32
N GLY A 375 -35.09 14.41 81.08
CA GLY A 375 -33.82 14.34 80.36
C GLY A 375 -33.54 12.98 79.71
N ASN A 376 -34.48 12.04 79.72
CA ASN A 376 -34.32 10.77 79.03
C ASN A 376 -34.63 10.92 77.54
N PRO A 377 -34.00 10.14 76.67
CA PRO A 377 -34.33 10.19 75.26
C PRO A 377 -35.78 9.82 74.97
N LEU A 378 -36.43 10.62 74.12
CA LEU A 378 -37.80 10.36 73.71
C LEU A 378 -37.85 9.15 72.77
N THR A 379 -38.82 8.27 72.98
CA THR A 379 -39.04 7.03 72.21
C THR A 379 -40.49 6.93 71.73
N LEU A 380 -40.75 5.91 70.89
CA LEU A 380 -42.10 5.58 70.40
C LEU A 380 -42.75 6.69 69.56
N VAL A 381 -41.94 7.54 68.92
CA VAL A 381 -42.43 8.55 67.97
C VAL A 381 -42.73 7.86 66.64
N ALA A 382 -43.91 8.15 66.09
CA ALA A 382 -44.43 7.65 64.83
C ALA A 382 -44.49 8.73 63.73
N GLY A 383 -44.50 10.02 64.11
CA GLY A 383 -44.54 11.13 63.16
C GLY A 383 -43.83 12.39 63.67
N ILE A 384 -43.33 13.19 62.74
CA ILE A 384 -42.59 14.44 63.04
C ILE A 384 -43.07 15.58 62.13
N ALA A 385 -43.07 16.80 62.68
CA ALA A 385 -43.25 18.03 61.92
C ALA A 385 -42.39 19.15 62.52
N ALA A 386 -41.86 20.02 61.66
CA ALA A 386 -41.09 21.20 62.04
C ALA A 386 -41.87 22.46 61.66
N GLY A 387 -42.00 23.37 62.61
CA GLY A 387 -42.44 24.75 62.37
C GLY A 387 -41.29 25.74 62.49
N ASN A 388 -41.55 27.03 62.23
CA ASN A 388 -40.52 28.08 62.18
C ASN A 388 -39.60 28.13 63.40
N ALA A 389 -40.15 27.87 64.58
CA ALA A 389 -39.40 27.87 65.84
C ALA A 389 -39.97 26.83 66.83
N HIS A 390 -40.58 25.75 66.34
CA HIS A 390 -41.11 24.69 67.18
C HIS A 390 -41.09 23.33 66.45
N THR A 391 -41.14 22.24 67.20
CA THR A 391 -41.24 20.86 66.68
C THR A 391 -42.47 20.21 67.26
N ILE A 392 -43.20 19.46 66.43
CA ILE A 392 -44.35 18.66 66.84
C ILE A 392 -44.06 17.18 66.55
N LEU A 393 -44.46 16.32 67.48
CA LEU A 393 -44.13 14.90 67.53
C LEU A 393 -45.42 14.11 67.79
N LEU A 394 -45.70 13.14 66.94
CA LEU A 394 -46.79 12.18 67.13
C LEU A 394 -46.20 10.89 67.70
N LYS A 395 -46.66 10.45 68.86
CA LYS A 395 -46.31 9.14 69.41
C LYS A 395 -47.23 8.05 68.89
N SER A 396 -46.71 6.82 68.88
CA SER A 396 -47.45 5.62 68.48
C SER A 396 -48.67 5.29 69.33
N ASP A 397 -48.81 5.89 70.51
CA ASP A 397 -50.01 5.83 71.35
C ASP A 397 -51.09 6.87 70.96
N GLY A 398 -50.87 7.62 69.88
CA GLY A 398 -51.79 8.65 69.41
C GLY A 398 -51.69 9.99 70.16
N THR A 399 -50.72 10.14 71.07
CA THR A 399 -50.50 11.42 71.76
C THR A 399 -49.65 12.38 70.91
N VAL A 400 -50.02 13.67 70.93
CA VAL A 400 -49.27 14.72 70.23
C VAL A 400 -48.47 15.52 71.26
N TRP A 401 -47.21 15.77 70.95
CA TRP A 401 -46.27 16.48 71.78
C TRP A 401 -45.62 17.63 71.00
N ALA A 402 -45.33 18.75 71.65
CA ALA A 402 -44.70 19.90 71.01
C ALA A 402 -43.60 20.53 71.89
N THR A 403 -42.59 21.13 71.27
CA THR A 403 -41.47 21.85 71.93
C THR A 403 -41.10 23.08 71.11
N GLY A 404 -40.56 24.12 71.74
CA GLY A 404 -40.08 25.33 71.10
C GLY A 404 -40.82 26.61 71.51
N TYR A 405 -40.89 27.56 70.60
CA TYR A 405 -41.48 28.88 70.78
C TYR A 405 -43.00 28.79 70.95
N ASN A 406 -43.56 29.51 71.93
CA ASN A 406 -44.97 29.44 72.30
C ASN A 406 -45.60 30.81 72.60
N PHE A 407 -44.96 31.93 72.26
CA PHE A 407 -45.47 33.26 72.64
C PHE A 407 -46.90 33.52 72.11
N ASN A 408 -47.28 32.90 70.99
CA ASN A 408 -48.62 33.01 70.39
C ASN A 408 -49.50 31.77 70.65
N GLY A 409 -49.10 30.88 71.56
CA GLY A 409 -49.84 29.65 71.87
C GLY A 409 -49.70 28.54 70.83
N GLN A 410 -48.72 28.62 69.91
CA GLN A 410 -48.56 27.67 68.80
C GLN A 410 -48.23 26.23 69.21
N LEU A 411 -47.77 26.00 70.45
CA LEU A 411 -47.59 24.63 70.95
C LEU A 411 -48.94 23.99 71.30
N GLY A 412 -49.95 24.77 71.68
CA GLY A 412 -51.27 24.24 72.06
C GLY A 412 -51.33 23.63 73.47
N ASP A 413 -50.36 23.95 74.34
CA ASP A 413 -50.30 23.44 75.72
C ASP A 413 -51.15 24.26 76.72
N GLY A 414 -51.99 25.17 76.23
CA GLY A 414 -52.80 26.09 77.04
C GLY A 414 -52.01 27.23 77.68
N THR A 415 -50.74 27.41 77.33
CA THR A 415 -49.87 28.49 77.84
C THR A 415 -49.25 29.30 76.70
N ASN A 416 -48.53 30.38 77.05
CA ASN A 416 -47.70 31.16 76.11
C ASN A 416 -46.19 31.01 76.43
N VAL A 417 -45.80 29.90 77.07
CA VAL A 417 -44.44 29.67 77.58
C VAL A 417 -43.68 28.72 76.67
N ASN A 418 -42.47 29.12 76.25
CA ASN A 418 -41.59 28.28 75.43
C ASN A 418 -41.23 26.98 76.17
N ARG A 419 -41.02 25.90 75.43
CA ARG A 419 -40.68 24.58 75.97
C ARG A 419 -39.35 24.11 75.38
N SER A 420 -38.37 23.78 76.20
CA SER A 420 -37.10 23.17 75.76
C SER A 420 -37.12 21.63 75.78
N ASN A 421 -38.17 21.04 76.35
CA ASN A 421 -38.49 19.63 76.26
C ASN A 421 -39.92 19.49 75.72
N PRO A 422 -40.23 18.45 74.92
CA PRO A 422 -41.59 18.21 74.46
C PRO A 422 -42.59 18.11 75.61
N VAL A 423 -43.70 18.83 75.49
CA VAL A 423 -44.87 18.74 76.35
C VAL A 423 -46.02 18.10 75.55
N GLN A 424 -46.86 17.32 76.22
CA GLN A 424 -48.04 16.75 75.59
C GLN A 424 -49.10 17.85 75.37
N VAL A 425 -49.67 17.89 74.17
CA VAL A 425 -50.62 18.93 73.74
C VAL A 425 -51.96 18.35 73.26
N ALA A 426 -52.03 17.03 73.04
CA ALA A 426 -53.28 16.29 72.85
C ALA A 426 -53.20 14.85 73.40
N THR A 427 -54.31 14.35 73.95
CA THR A 427 -54.38 13.08 74.71
C THR A 427 -54.93 11.88 73.94
N GLN A 428 -55.65 12.09 72.83
CA GLN A 428 -56.08 11.03 71.91
C GLN A 428 -56.25 11.59 70.49
N VAL A 429 -55.35 11.21 69.60
CA VAL A 429 -55.61 11.20 68.17
C VAL A 429 -55.33 9.78 67.69
N GLN A 430 -56.38 8.96 67.60
CA GLN A 430 -56.25 7.55 67.21
C GLN A 430 -56.37 7.41 65.69
N CYS A 431 -55.63 6.44 65.14
CA CYS A 431 -55.82 5.99 63.77
C CYS A 431 -57.28 5.62 63.57
N LEU A 432 -57.96 6.27 62.63
CA LEU A 432 -59.33 5.93 62.30
C LEU A 432 -59.38 4.58 61.58
N THR A 433 -60.15 3.67 62.15
CA THR A 433 -60.96 2.70 61.40
C THR A 433 -62.40 3.20 61.56
N GLU A 434 -62.87 4.01 60.62
CA GLU A 434 -64.23 4.54 60.51
C GLU A 434 -64.74 3.96 59.21
N GLU A 435 -65.75 3.06 59.15
CA GLU A 435 -66.15 2.48 57.85
C GLU A 435 -66.51 3.55 56.79
N PHE A 436 -65.52 3.81 55.94
CA PHE A 436 -65.46 4.75 54.86
C PHE A 436 -65.82 3.95 53.62
N PRO A 437 -66.86 4.35 52.87
CA PRO A 437 -67.20 3.64 51.65
C PRO A 437 -65.98 3.62 50.73
N PRO A 438 -65.73 2.51 50.01
CA PRO A 438 -64.58 2.40 49.15
C PRO A 438 -64.60 3.54 48.14
N TYR A 439 -63.47 4.23 48.04
CA TYR A 439 -63.28 5.29 47.07
C TYR A 439 -62.22 4.86 46.07
N PHE A 440 -62.42 5.20 44.81
CA PHE A 440 -61.44 4.94 43.78
C PHE A 440 -60.20 5.81 44.03
N VAL A 441 -59.05 5.16 44.20
CA VAL A 441 -57.73 5.80 44.19
C VAL A 441 -57.14 5.81 42.79
N SER A 442 -57.70 5.03 41.86
CA SER A 442 -57.41 5.12 40.44
C SER A 442 -57.97 6.40 39.83
N VAL A 443 -57.19 7.02 38.93
CA VAL A 443 -57.61 8.19 38.15
C VAL A 443 -58.80 7.86 37.24
N ALA A 444 -59.76 8.79 37.13
CA ALA A 444 -60.97 8.64 36.30
C ALA A 444 -60.69 8.69 34.79
N THR A 445 -59.52 9.17 34.41
CA THR A 445 -58.99 9.16 33.05
C THR A 445 -57.65 8.46 33.07
N VAL A 446 -57.51 7.40 32.31
CA VAL A 446 -56.24 6.70 32.16
C VAL A 446 -55.85 6.70 30.70
N SER A 447 -54.60 7.07 30.44
CA SER A 447 -53.98 6.87 29.15
C SER A 447 -53.29 5.54 29.17
N VAL A 448 -53.72 4.64 28.30
CA VAL A 448 -53.11 3.32 28.15
C VAL A 448 -52.41 3.27 26.80
N PRO A 449 -51.16 2.80 26.76
CA PRO A 449 -50.56 2.46 25.49
C PRO A 449 -51.40 1.37 24.80
N GLU A 450 -51.51 1.47 23.48
CA GLU A 450 -52.10 0.40 22.68
C GLU A 450 -51.32 -0.92 22.76
N ASN A 451 -51.85 -1.98 22.13
CA ASN A 451 -51.26 -3.32 22.09
C ASN A 451 -51.10 -4.02 23.45
N GLN A 452 -51.68 -3.46 24.52
CA GLN A 452 -51.68 -4.04 25.86
C GLN A 452 -53.10 -4.38 26.32
N THR A 453 -53.32 -5.62 26.76
CA THR A 453 -54.62 -6.02 27.31
C THR A 453 -54.85 -5.48 28.72
N LEU A 454 -53.79 -5.12 29.45
CA LEU A 454 -53.95 -4.52 30.77
C LEU A 454 -54.36 -3.06 30.56
N ALA A 455 -55.61 -2.73 30.89
CA ALA A 455 -56.08 -1.37 30.77
C ALA A 455 -55.61 -0.58 31.99
N VAL A 456 -56.17 -0.91 33.16
CA VAL A 456 -55.81 -0.26 34.40
C VAL A 456 -56.25 -1.14 35.56
N ASP A 457 -55.48 -1.18 36.64
CA ASP A 457 -56.03 -1.67 37.89
C ASP A 457 -56.92 -0.57 38.47
N VAL A 458 -58.22 -0.80 38.41
CA VAL A 458 -59.22 0.05 39.05
C VAL A 458 -59.07 -0.17 40.54
N ASN A 459 -58.16 0.59 41.13
CA ASN A 459 -57.85 0.51 42.52
C ASN A 459 -58.83 1.38 43.29
N ALA A 460 -59.52 0.76 44.22
CA ALA A 460 -60.21 1.46 45.28
C ALA A 460 -59.51 1.17 46.59
N SER A 461 -59.45 2.18 47.44
CA SER A 461 -59.03 1.99 48.81
C SER A 461 -60.27 2.00 49.65
N ASP A 462 -60.30 1.03 50.55
CA ASP A 462 -61.10 1.12 51.74
C ASP A 462 -60.20 1.63 52.85
N PRO A 463 -60.44 2.83 53.39
CA PRO A 463 -59.76 3.28 54.60
C PRO A 463 -59.85 2.31 55.79
N ASP A 464 -60.79 1.36 55.78
CA ASP A 464 -61.03 0.40 56.87
C ASP A 464 -60.40 -0.96 56.63
N GLY A 465 -59.93 -1.19 55.40
CA GLY A 465 -59.29 -2.44 55.01
C GLY A 465 -60.26 -3.58 54.77
N ASP A 466 -61.56 -3.30 54.55
CA ASP A 466 -62.53 -4.30 54.16
C ASP A 466 -62.24 -4.90 52.78
N THR A 467 -62.79 -6.10 52.56
CA THR A 467 -62.58 -6.82 51.31
C THR A 467 -63.44 -6.22 50.21
N LEU A 468 -62.80 -5.56 49.26
CA LEU A 468 -63.48 -4.86 48.16
C LEU A 468 -63.93 -5.80 47.04
N VAL A 469 -65.16 -5.60 46.59
CA VAL A 469 -65.75 -6.26 45.43
C VAL A 469 -66.02 -5.24 44.34
N TYR A 470 -65.36 -5.43 43.21
CA TYR A 470 -65.47 -4.57 42.03
C TYR A 470 -66.52 -5.13 41.06
N SER A 471 -67.19 -4.23 40.35
CA SER A 471 -68.24 -4.55 39.39
C SER A 471 -68.15 -3.64 38.16
N LEU A 472 -68.49 -4.20 37.00
CA LEU A 472 -68.54 -3.47 35.75
C LEU A 472 -70.01 -3.20 35.41
N ILE A 473 -70.40 -1.92 35.34
CA ILE A 473 -71.79 -1.55 35.10
C ILE A 473 -72.07 -1.64 33.58
N PRO A 474 -73.09 -2.39 33.14
CA PRO A 474 -73.40 -2.53 31.71
C PRO A 474 -73.75 -1.20 31.04
N GLY A 475 -73.02 -0.84 29.98
CA GLY A 475 -73.22 0.38 29.20
C GLY A 475 -71.90 0.94 28.63
N GLY A 476 -71.99 1.76 27.59
CA GLY A 476 -70.81 2.29 26.90
C GLY A 476 -69.94 1.16 26.33
N ASP A 477 -68.64 1.23 26.61
CA ASP A 477 -67.63 0.27 26.16
C ASP A 477 -67.46 -0.94 27.08
N SER A 478 -68.34 -1.12 28.09
CA SER A 478 -68.19 -2.19 29.10
C SER A 478 -68.03 -3.60 28.53
N SER A 479 -68.59 -3.89 27.34
CA SER A 479 -68.45 -5.20 26.68
C SER A 479 -67.04 -5.48 26.16
N LYS A 480 -66.16 -4.48 26.09
CA LYS A 480 -64.78 -4.57 25.61
C LYS A 480 -63.80 -4.91 26.73
N PHE A 481 -64.25 -5.04 27.97
CA PHE A 481 -63.39 -5.27 29.13
C PHE A 481 -63.77 -6.53 29.92
N TYR A 482 -62.77 -7.13 30.57
CA TYR A 482 -62.93 -8.02 31.70
C TYR A 482 -62.53 -7.27 32.97
N LEU A 483 -63.32 -7.41 34.03
CA LEU A 483 -63.00 -6.89 35.35
C LEU A 483 -62.82 -8.06 36.31
N ASN A 484 -61.65 -8.16 36.92
CA ASN A 484 -61.46 -9.04 38.05
C ASN A 484 -62.16 -8.43 39.27
N THR A 485 -63.28 -9.01 39.66
CA THR A 485 -64.14 -8.51 40.74
C THR A 485 -63.48 -8.53 42.12
N SER A 486 -62.36 -9.23 42.30
CA SER A 486 -61.64 -9.32 43.58
C SER A 486 -60.36 -8.49 43.64
N SER A 487 -59.81 -8.06 42.51
CA SER A 487 -58.57 -7.30 42.46
C SER A 487 -58.69 -5.93 41.79
N GLY A 488 -59.84 -5.60 41.20
CA GLY A 488 -60.03 -4.35 40.46
C GLY A 488 -59.32 -4.33 39.10
N GLY A 489 -58.62 -5.41 38.75
CA GLY A 489 -57.87 -5.50 37.49
C GLY A 489 -58.82 -5.45 36.29
N LEU A 490 -58.79 -4.33 35.58
CA LEU A 490 -59.57 -4.11 34.37
C LEU A 490 -58.66 -4.34 33.17
N THR A 491 -59.02 -5.33 32.36
CA THR A 491 -58.30 -5.69 31.15
C THR A 491 -59.22 -5.54 29.95
N PHE A 492 -58.68 -5.12 28.82
CA PHE A 492 -59.38 -5.27 27.56
C PHE A 492 -59.55 -6.76 27.22
N GLN A 493 -60.70 -7.12 26.64
CA GLN A 493 -60.92 -8.47 26.12
C GLN A 493 -60.06 -8.77 24.89
N SER A 494 -59.68 -7.73 24.15
CA SER A 494 -58.72 -7.75 23.04
C SER A 494 -57.87 -6.49 23.16
N PRO A 495 -56.54 -6.56 22.95
CA PRO A 495 -55.69 -5.37 23.03
C PRO A 495 -56.28 -4.23 22.18
N PRO A 496 -56.34 -2.99 22.70
CA PRO A 496 -56.75 -1.85 21.91
C PRO A 496 -55.68 -1.52 20.87
N ASP A 497 -56.12 -1.01 19.72
CA ASP A 497 -55.34 -0.65 18.54
C ASP A 497 -55.73 0.80 18.21
N PHE A 498 -54.77 1.72 18.30
CA PHE A 498 -54.97 3.16 18.15
C PHE A 498 -55.23 3.53 16.69
N GLU A 499 -54.65 2.81 15.73
CA GLU A 499 -54.88 3.01 14.30
C GLU A 499 -56.24 2.48 13.86
N ASN A 500 -56.78 1.50 14.58
CA ASN A 500 -58.07 0.88 14.30
C ASN A 500 -58.99 0.84 15.56
N PRO A 501 -59.50 2.00 16.02
CA PRO A 501 -60.32 2.10 17.22
C PRO A 501 -61.60 1.26 17.15
N ASP A 502 -61.75 0.36 18.10
CA ASP A 502 -62.91 -0.54 18.16
C ASP A 502 -63.93 -0.19 19.27
N SER A 503 -63.76 0.99 19.90
CA SER A 503 -64.74 1.55 20.84
C SER A 503 -66.11 1.74 20.18
N VAL A 504 -67.16 1.78 20.99
CA VAL A 504 -68.54 2.00 20.52
C VAL A 504 -68.69 3.32 19.76
N ALA A 505 -67.88 4.33 20.09
CA ALA A 505 -67.86 5.62 19.41
C ALA A 505 -66.95 5.64 18.17
N GLY A 506 -66.18 4.58 17.89
CA GLY A 506 -65.21 4.54 16.79
C GLY A 506 -64.02 5.49 17.00
N SER A 507 -63.65 5.75 18.25
CA SER A 507 -62.53 6.62 18.66
C SER A 507 -61.53 5.90 19.55
N ASN A 508 -60.32 6.45 19.73
CA ASN A 508 -59.29 5.96 20.67
C ASN A 508 -59.62 6.28 22.15
N THR A 509 -60.90 6.31 22.48
CA THR A 509 -61.39 6.64 23.81
C THR A 509 -62.54 5.70 24.15
N TYR A 510 -62.36 4.94 25.22
CA TYR A 510 -63.32 3.97 25.74
C TYR A 510 -63.93 4.53 27.02
N THR A 511 -65.25 4.56 27.09
CA THR A 511 -66.00 5.08 28.24
C THR A 511 -66.79 3.95 28.88
N LEU A 512 -66.55 3.69 30.16
CA LEU A 512 -67.26 2.69 30.93
C LEU A 512 -67.51 3.18 32.35
N THR A 513 -68.40 2.50 33.08
CA THR A 513 -68.65 2.81 34.49
C THR A 513 -68.29 1.61 35.33
N VAL A 514 -67.41 1.82 36.30
CA VAL A 514 -66.98 0.80 37.27
C VAL A 514 -67.59 1.12 38.63
N GLY A 515 -67.95 0.07 39.38
CA GLY A 515 -68.49 0.18 40.73
C GLY A 515 -67.64 -0.62 41.71
N VAL A 516 -67.50 -0.14 42.94
CA VAL A 516 -66.84 -0.86 44.04
C VAL A 516 -67.71 -0.83 45.29
N THR A 517 -67.73 -1.94 46.03
CA THR A 517 -68.46 -2.10 47.29
C THR A 517 -67.64 -2.91 48.29
N ASP A 518 -67.76 -2.54 49.56
CA ASP A 518 -67.27 -3.22 50.77
C ASP A 518 -68.32 -4.18 51.38
N GLY A 519 -69.49 -4.32 50.74
CA GLY A 519 -70.67 -4.98 51.29
C GLY A 519 -71.85 -4.02 51.54
N THR A 520 -71.63 -2.71 51.41
CA THR A 520 -72.65 -1.64 51.46
C THR A 520 -72.99 -1.12 50.05
N ALA A 521 -73.60 0.07 49.93
CA ALA A 521 -74.03 0.60 48.64
C ALA A 521 -72.81 0.89 47.73
N PRO A 522 -72.79 0.37 46.48
CA PRO A 522 -71.63 0.53 45.61
C PRO A 522 -71.43 1.99 45.20
N VAL A 523 -70.17 2.44 45.26
CA VAL A 523 -69.73 3.74 44.70
C VAL A 523 -69.32 3.51 43.26
N THR A 524 -69.75 4.39 42.35
CA THR A 524 -69.44 4.29 40.91
C THR A 524 -68.52 5.40 40.44
N GLN A 525 -67.61 5.09 39.51
CA GLN A 525 -66.78 6.06 38.81
C GLN A 525 -66.93 5.83 37.30
N SER A 526 -67.20 6.90 36.55
CA SER A 526 -67.07 6.87 35.10
C SER A 526 -65.58 6.90 34.77
N LEU A 527 -65.12 5.87 34.07
CA LEU A 527 -63.74 5.73 33.65
C LEU A 527 -63.65 5.99 32.15
N THR A 528 -62.76 6.90 31.79
CA THR A 528 -62.40 7.17 30.39
C THR A 528 -60.99 6.64 30.15
N ILE A 529 -60.86 5.69 29.24
CA ILE A 529 -59.59 5.11 28.86
C ILE A 529 -59.25 5.67 27.49
N SER A 530 -58.28 6.57 27.43
CA SER A 530 -57.74 7.04 26.18
C SER A 530 -56.61 6.11 25.78
N VAL A 531 -56.71 5.50 24.62
CA VAL A 531 -55.57 4.80 24.03
C VAL A 531 -54.61 5.87 23.56
N THR A 532 -53.36 5.78 23.99
CA THR A 532 -52.27 6.61 23.45
C THR A 532 -51.52 5.78 22.45
N ASP A 533 -51.36 6.38 21.28
CA ASP A 533 -50.43 5.95 20.24
C ASP A 533 -49.07 5.63 20.87
N LEU A 534 -48.66 4.37 20.76
CA LEU A 534 -47.28 3.99 20.93
C LEU A 534 -46.74 3.73 19.55
N ASN A 535 -45.60 4.35 19.25
CA ASN A 535 -44.80 4.04 18.08
C ASN A 535 -44.62 2.52 17.94
N ASP A 536 -45.44 1.92 17.10
CA ASP A 536 -45.35 0.55 16.71
C ASP A 536 -44.18 0.46 15.73
N PRO A 537 -43.27 -0.50 15.94
CA PRO A 537 -42.11 -0.61 15.07
C PRO A 537 -42.59 -0.86 13.64
N PRO A 538 -41.99 -0.19 12.64
CA PRO A 538 -42.38 -0.39 11.25
C PRO A 538 -42.34 -1.88 10.89
N ALA A 539 -43.33 -2.34 10.16
CA ALA A 539 -43.42 -3.73 9.74
C ALA A 539 -43.12 -3.84 8.25
N PHE A 540 -42.14 -4.67 7.89
CA PHE A 540 -41.90 -5.00 6.49
C PHE A 540 -43.12 -5.74 5.91
N THR A 541 -43.71 -5.16 4.88
CA THR A 541 -44.79 -5.77 4.09
C THR A 541 -44.26 -6.48 2.86
N SER A 542 -43.01 -6.18 2.46
CA SER A 542 -42.29 -6.96 1.47
C SER A 542 -41.98 -8.37 1.98
N PRO A 543 -42.06 -9.39 1.11
CA PRO A 543 -41.69 -10.76 1.47
C PRO A 543 -40.19 -10.89 1.79
N ALA A 544 -39.86 -11.71 2.80
CA ALA A 544 -38.48 -11.97 3.24
C ALA A 544 -37.65 -12.80 2.25
N THR A 545 -38.30 -13.40 1.25
CA THR A 545 -37.63 -14.13 0.17
C THR A 545 -38.29 -13.77 -1.14
N ILE A 546 -37.47 -13.39 -2.10
CA ILE A 546 -37.92 -13.00 -3.42
C ILE A 546 -37.09 -13.68 -4.49
N SER A 547 -37.68 -13.75 -5.67
CA SER A 547 -37.02 -14.25 -6.86
C SER A 547 -37.00 -13.13 -7.87
N VAL A 548 -35.80 -12.72 -8.29
CA VAL A 548 -35.61 -11.71 -9.32
C VAL A 548 -34.91 -12.31 -10.52
N PRO A 549 -35.29 -11.88 -11.73
CA PRO A 549 -34.50 -12.18 -12.90
C PRO A 549 -33.09 -11.61 -12.73
N GLU A 550 -32.10 -12.36 -13.19
CA GLU A 550 -30.74 -11.84 -13.33
C GLU A 550 -30.63 -10.67 -14.32
N ASN A 551 -29.43 -10.09 -14.43
CA ASN A 551 -29.10 -8.96 -15.31
C ASN A 551 -29.86 -7.66 -15.05
N GLN A 552 -30.55 -7.57 -13.92
CA GLN A 552 -31.24 -6.35 -13.49
C GLN A 552 -30.66 -5.85 -12.18
N THR A 553 -30.51 -4.53 -12.07
CA THR A 553 -30.04 -3.92 -10.82
C THR A 553 -31.13 -3.81 -9.78
N LEU A 554 -32.41 -3.75 -10.17
CA LEU A 554 -33.51 -3.70 -9.21
C LEU A 554 -33.73 -5.09 -8.60
N ALA A 555 -33.59 -5.19 -7.28
CA ALA A 555 -33.96 -6.40 -6.56
C ALA A 555 -35.44 -6.33 -6.15
N ILE A 556 -35.78 -5.34 -5.31
CA ILE A 556 -37.15 -5.18 -4.80
C ILE A 556 -37.31 -3.78 -4.23
N ASP A 557 -38.53 -3.25 -4.31
CA ASP A 557 -38.97 -2.15 -3.46
C ASP A 557 -39.25 -2.72 -2.06
N VAL A 558 -38.29 -2.56 -1.15
CA VAL A 558 -38.43 -3.03 0.23
C VAL A 558 -39.43 -2.12 0.92
N ASN A 559 -40.65 -2.61 1.01
CA ASN A 559 -41.76 -1.87 1.59
C ASN A 559 -41.91 -2.25 3.05
N ALA A 560 -41.91 -1.25 3.90
CA ALA A 560 -42.40 -1.33 5.26
C ALA A 560 -43.52 -0.32 5.44
N SER A 561 -44.49 -0.68 6.28
CA SER A 561 -45.53 0.22 6.73
C SER A 561 -45.33 0.49 8.20
N ASP A 562 -45.43 1.76 8.54
CA ASP A 562 -45.55 2.26 9.89
C ASP A 562 -47.04 2.42 10.18
N PRO A 563 -47.59 1.79 11.23
CA PRO A 563 -48.99 1.99 11.62
C PRO A 563 -49.37 3.48 11.77
N GLU A 564 -48.47 4.30 12.31
CA GLU A 564 -48.64 5.74 12.55
C GLU A 564 -48.51 6.59 11.27
N GLY A 565 -48.08 5.97 10.17
CA GLY A 565 -47.85 6.64 8.89
C GLY A 565 -46.61 7.53 8.88
N THR A 566 -45.65 7.30 9.79
CA THR A 566 -44.38 8.03 9.83
C THR A 566 -43.55 7.75 8.57
N ALA A 567 -42.82 8.77 8.10
CA ALA A 567 -41.92 8.60 6.98
C ALA A 567 -40.72 7.72 7.39
N LEU A 568 -40.58 6.56 6.74
CA LEU A 568 -39.56 5.57 7.06
C LEU A 568 -38.22 5.84 6.38
N VAL A 569 -37.14 5.53 7.10
CA VAL A 569 -35.76 5.61 6.61
C VAL A 569 -35.17 4.21 6.53
N TYR A 570 -34.70 3.82 5.33
CA TYR A 570 -34.16 2.50 5.06
C TYR A 570 -32.62 2.51 5.03
N ALA A 571 -32.01 1.44 5.51
CA ALA A 571 -30.56 1.25 5.53
C ALA A 571 -30.16 -0.22 5.38
N LEU A 572 -28.93 -0.46 4.93
CA LEU A 572 -28.32 -1.79 4.93
C LEU A 572 -27.62 -2.01 6.26
N ALA A 573 -27.97 -3.09 6.97
CA ALA A 573 -27.48 -3.34 8.33
C ALA A 573 -26.58 -4.58 8.46
N GLY A 574 -26.65 -5.50 7.50
CA GLY A 574 -25.87 -6.73 7.56
C GLY A 574 -26.17 -7.71 6.43
N GLY A 575 -25.82 -8.97 6.65
CA GLY A 575 -25.92 -10.05 5.67
C GLY A 575 -24.59 -10.30 4.94
N ALA A 576 -24.35 -11.54 4.54
CA ALA A 576 -23.10 -11.94 3.91
C ALA A 576 -22.84 -11.15 2.60
N ASP A 577 -23.91 -10.77 1.91
CA ASP A 577 -23.86 -10.11 0.60
C ASP A 577 -24.10 -8.60 0.66
N GLN A 578 -24.16 -7.99 1.85
CA GLN A 578 -24.48 -6.55 2.05
C GLN A 578 -23.65 -5.62 1.15
N GLY A 579 -22.37 -5.93 0.95
CA GLY A 579 -21.45 -5.14 0.14
C GLY A 579 -21.88 -4.99 -1.33
N ARG A 580 -22.74 -5.89 -1.82
CA ARG A 580 -23.21 -5.96 -3.21
C ARG A 580 -24.48 -5.14 -3.47
N PHE A 581 -25.13 -4.63 -2.43
CA PHE A 581 -26.37 -3.87 -2.54
C PHE A 581 -26.20 -2.39 -2.19
N SER A 582 -27.13 -1.59 -2.69
CA SER A 582 -27.43 -0.22 -2.30
C SER A 582 -28.94 -0.12 -2.03
N ILE A 583 -29.33 0.70 -1.05
CA ILE A 583 -30.74 0.97 -0.78
C ILE A 583 -30.98 2.48 -0.78
N ASP A 584 -32.03 2.93 -1.44
CA ASP A 584 -32.48 4.31 -1.34
C ASP A 584 -33.13 4.53 0.02
N SER A 585 -32.57 5.45 0.81
CA SER A 585 -32.96 5.63 2.20
C SER A 585 -34.37 6.19 2.39
N SER A 586 -34.99 6.73 1.34
CA SER A 586 -36.33 7.36 1.41
C SER A 586 -37.43 6.54 0.76
N THR A 587 -37.07 5.64 -0.17
CA THR A 587 -38.04 4.86 -0.96
C THR A 587 -37.94 3.35 -0.71
N GLY A 588 -36.90 2.88 -0.01
CA GLY A 588 -36.72 1.44 0.27
C GLY A 588 -36.31 0.63 -0.95
N VAL A 589 -36.06 1.27 -2.09
CA VAL A 589 -35.66 0.61 -3.34
C VAL A 589 -34.28 -0.04 -3.15
N LEU A 590 -34.25 -1.36 -3.08
CA LEU A 590 -33.05 -2.16 -2.95
C LEU A 590 -32.53 -2.53 -4.34
N THR A 591 -31.30 -2.14 -4.61
CA THR A 591 -30.62 -2.39 -5.89
C THR A 591 -29.30 -3.11 -5.69
N PHE A 592 -28.96 -3.98 -6.62
CA PHE A 592 -27.60 -4.47 -6.79
C PHE A 592 -26.70 -3.36 -7.33
N LYS A 593 -25.50 -3.23 -6.76
CA LYS A 593 -24.45 -2.34 -7.27
C LYS A 593 -23.92 -2.79 -8.63
N THR A 594 -23.87 -4.11 -8.81
CA THR A 594 -23.55 -4.78 -10.07
C THR A 594 -24.65 -5.79 -10.32
N PRO A 595 -25.32 -5.78 -11.49
CA PRO A 595 -26.35 -6.76 -11.82
C PRO A 595 -25.89 -8.19 -11.48
N PRO A 596 -26.74 -9.00 -10.82
CA PRO A 596 -26.43 -10.39 -10.56
C PRO A 596 -26.48 -11.18 -11.87
N ASP A 597 -25.64 -12.20 -11.95
CA ASP A 597 -25.47 -13.15 -13.06
C ASP A 597 -25.57 -14.54 -12.42
N TYR A 598 -26.55 -15.34 -12.84
CA TYR A 598 -26.90 -16.62 -12.25
C TYR A 598 -25.82 -17.66 -12.51
N GLU A 599 -25.24 -17.64 -13.69
CA GLU A 599 -24.17 -18.53 -14.14
C GLU A 599 -22.84 -18.18 -13.46
N ALA A 600 -22.59 -16.89 -13.23
CA ALA A 600 -21.42 -16.36 -12.52
C ALA A 600 -21.75 -15.99 -11.07
N ASN A 601 -22.25 -16.98 -10.34
CA ASN A 601 -22.67 -16.85 -8.95
C ASN A 601 -21.67 -16.09 -8.08
N ALA A 602 -22.11 -14.91 -7.64
CA ALA A 602 -21.31 -14.03 -6.80
C ALA A 602 -21.79 -14.01 -5.35
N SER A 603 -22.84 -14.76 -5.00
CA SER A 603 -23.30 -14.88 -3.61
C SER A 603 -22.16 -15.41 -2.75
N VAL A 604 -22.04 -14.93 -1.52
CA VAL A 604 -20.98 -15.40 -0.61
C VAL A 604 -21.14 -16.88 -0.27
N ALA A 605 -22.37 -17.40 -0.26
CA ALA A 605 -22.67 -18.81 -0.03
C ALA A 605 -22.43 -19.69 -1.28
N GLY A 606 -22.35 -19.10 -2.47
CA GLY A 606 -22.15 -19.83 -3.71
C GLY A 606 -23.39 -20.61 -4.17
N ASP A 607 -24.60 -20.11 -3.88
CA ASP A 607 -25.88 -20.78 -4.17
C ASP A 607 -26.93 -19.89 -4.90
N ASN A 608 -26.55 -18.72 -5.43
CA ASN A 608 -27.43 -17.76 -6.12
C ASN A 608 -28.52 -17.17 -5.21
N ALA A 609 -28.36 -17.33 -3.90
CA ALA A 609 -29.20 -16.73 -2.89
C ALA A 609 -28.41 -15.64 -2.16
N TYR A 610 -28.72 -14.38 -2.44
CA TYR A 610 -28.01 -13.24 -1.86
C TYR A 610 -28.67 -12.86 -0.54
N ALA A 611 -27.93 -13.02 0.56
CA ALA A 611 -28.41 -12.75 1.89
C ALA A 611 -28.03 -11.33 2.33
N VAL A 612 -29.03 -10.47 2.47
CA VAL A 612 -28.88 -9.08 2.93
C VAL A 612 -29.87 -8.78 4.04
N THR A 613 -29.42 -8.06 5.07
CA THR A 613 -30.29 -7.56 6.13
C THR A 613 -30.53 -6.08 5.88
N VAL A 614 -31.79 -5.74 5.62
CA VAL A 614 -32.26 -4.36 5.52
C VAL A 614 -32.87 -3.97 6.86
N GLU A 615 -32.51 -2.78 7.34
CA GLU A 615 -33.17 -2.15 8.47
C GLU A 615 -34.00 -0.96 7.99
N THR A 616 -35.14 -0.75 8.65
CA THR A 616 -35.95 0.44 8.47
C THR A 616 -36.26 1.05 9.84
N THR A 617 -36.34 2.38 9.89
CA THR A 617 -36.62 3.12 11.11
C THR A 617 -37.58 4.28 10.85
N ASP A 618 -38.49 4.47 11.79
CA ASP A 618 -39.38 5.63 11.92
C ASP A 618 -38.68 6.83 12.65
N GLY A 619 -37.43 6.65 13.09
CA GLY A 619 -36.67 7.61 13.89
C GLY A 619 -36.63 7.33 15.40
N VAL A 620 -37.41 6.35 15.87
CA VAL A 620 -37.51 5.89 17.26
C VAL A 620 -37.19 4.40 17.37
N SER A 621 -37.85 3.56 16.57
CA SER A 621 -37.70 2.11 16.50
C SER A 621 -37.00 1.71 15.21
N THR A 622 -36.17 0.66 15.26
CA THR A 622 -35.50 0.10 14.09
C THR A 622 -35.77 -1.39 14.05
N VAL A 623 -36.28 -1.87 12.91
CA VAL A 623 -36.45 -3.30 12.67
C VAL A 623 -35.56 -3.75 11.52
N GLY A 624 -35.06 -4.97 11.63
CA GLY A 624 -34.29 -5.62 10.57
C GLY A 624 -35.09 -6.77 9.95
N GLN A 625 -35.09 -6.86 8.62
CA GLN A 625 -35.53 -8.04 7.89
C GLN A 625 -34.33 -8.60 7.12
N SER A 626 -34.01 -9.87 7.39
CA SER A 626 -33.12 -10.64 6.54
C SER A 626 -33.87 -11.03 5.28
N LEU A 627 -33.43 -10.48 4.15
CA LEU A 627 -33.92 -10.77 2.82
C LEU A 627 -33.00 -11.79 2.16
N VAL A 628 -33.63 -12.77 1.51
CA VAL A 628 -32.95 -13.68 0.58
C VAL A 628 -33.43 -13.34 -0.82
N VAL A 629 -32.53 -12.80 -1.63
CA VAL A 629 -32.77 -12.50 -3.04
C VAL A 629 -32.26 -13.68 -3.86
N ASN A 630 -33.18 -14.56 -4.26
CA ASN A 630 -32.88 -15.66 -5.16
C ASN A 630 -32.81 -15.12 -6.58
N ILE A 631 -31.71 -15.38 -7.27
CA ILE A 631 -31.62 -15.09 -8.69
C ILE A 631 -32.30 -16.23 -9.42
N VAL A 632 -33.27 -15.91 -10.28
CA VAL A 632 -33.81 -16.88 -11.22
C VAL A 632 -33.11 -16.73 -12.54
N ASN A 633 -32.71 -17.87 -13.09
CA ASN A 633 -32.12 -17.90 -14.40
C ASN A 633 -33.12 -17.36 -15.43
N VAL A 634 -32.69 -16.40 -16.25
CA VAL A 634 -33.45 -15.89 -17.39
C VAL A 634 -32.67 -16.18 -18.65
N ASN A 635 -33.33 -16.94 -19.55
CA ASN A 635 -32.80 -17.25 -20.87
C ASN A 635 -32.15 -16.03 -21.54
N GLU A 636 -30.83 -16.06 -21.64
CA GLU A 636 -30.03 -15.02 -22.23
C GLU A 636 -29.84 -15.28 -23.72
N THR A 637 -29.43 -14.25 -24.46
CA THR A 637 -29.00 -14.49 -25.84
C THR A 637 -27.69 -15.30 -25.83
N PRO A 638 -27.57 -16.36 -26.64
CA PRO A 638 -26.31 -17.09 -26.75
C PRO A 638 -25.16 -16.15 -27.07
N GLY A 639 -24.05 -16.29 -26.34
CA GLY A 639 -22.82 -15.55 -26.58
C GLY A 639 -22.00 -16.16 -27.71
N VAL A 640 -21.35 -15.31 -28.50
CA VAL A 640 -20.32 -15.75 -29.47
C VAL A 640 -18.98 -15.84 -28.73
N LEU A 641 -18.43 -17.06 -28.58
CA LEU A 641 -17.13 -17.26 -27.92
C LEU A 641 -15.97 -17.07 -28.89
N SER A 642 -16.11 -17.52 -30.14
CA SER A 642 -15.07 -17.40 -31.16
C SER A 642 -15.62 -17.56 -32.58
N GLY A 643 -15.00 -16.89 -33.54
CA GLY A 643 -15.26 -17.12 -34.97
C GLY A 643 -15.78 -15.93 -35.79
N ALA A 644 -15.44 -14.69 -35.45
CA ALA A 644 -15.79 -13.53 -36.28
C ALA A 644 -14.93 -13.41 -37.57
N VAL A 645 -13.72 -13.96 -37.53
CA VAL A 645 -12.79 -13.96 -38.66
C VAL A 645 -12.13 -15.32 -38.72
N ALA A 646 -12.09 -15.91 -39.91
CA ALA A 646 -11.30 -17.09 -40.20
C ALA A 646 -10.28 -16.76 -41.28
N VAL A 647 -9.09 -17.30 -41.12
CA VAL A 647 -8.10 -17.37 -42.19
C VAL A 647 -7.85 -18.84 -42.42
N MET A 648 -8.07 -19.29 -43.64
CA MET A 648 -7.86 -20.68 -44.01
C MET A 648 -7.09 -20.77 -45.31
N ALA A 649 -6.24 -21.77 -45.41
CA ALA A 649 -5.69 -22.18 -46.69
C ALA A 649 -6.81 -22.58 -47.66
N GLU A 650 -6.60 -22.33 -48.94
CA GLU A 650 -7.46 -22.85 -50.02
C GLU A 650 -7.48 -24.39 -50.06
N ASN A 651 -8.29 -24.97 -50.95
CA ASN A 651 -8.48 -26.42 -51.11
C ASN A 651 -9.04 -27.18 -49.90
N LEU A 652 -9.27 -26.50 -48.78
CA LEU A 652 -9.98 -27.03 -47.61
C LEU A 652 -11.44 -26.59 -47.62
N THR A 653 -12.33 -27.40 -47.04
CA THR A 653 -13.76 -27.08 -46.94
C THR A 653 -14.15 -26.57 -45.58
N VAL A 654 -13.50 -27.01 -44.49
CA VAL A 654 -13.81 -26.52 -43.15
C VAL A 654 -13.14 -25.16 -42.95
N ALA A 655 -13.95 -24.12 -42.79
CA ALA A 655 -13.46 -22.76 -42.70
C ALA A 655 -13.25 -22.31 -41.27
N LEU A 656 -14.20 -22.61 -40.39
CA LEU A 656 -14.20 -22.06 -39.04
C LEU A 656 -15.08 -22.89 -38.12
N ASP A 657 -14.61 -23.07 -36.89
CA ASP A 657 -15.45 -23.54 -35.80
C ASP A 657 -16.07 -22.33 -35.09
N VAL A 658 -17.34 -22.04 -35.39
CA VAL A 658 -18.07 -20.94 -34.75
C VAL A 658 -18.63 -21.48 -33.45
N ASN A 659 -17.88 -21.22 -32.37
CA ASN A 659 -18.29 -21.64 -31.05
C ASN A 659 -19.13 -20.54 -30.40
N GLY A 660 -20.37 -20.88 -30.11
CA GLY A 660 -21.22 -20.16 -29.18
C GLY A 660 -21.33 -20.93 -27.88
N SER A 661 -21.50 -20.20 -26.79
CA SER A 661 -22.04 -20.77 -25.56
C SER A 661 -23.27 -19.99 -25.20
N ASP A 662 -24.30 -20.72 -24.82
CA ASP A 662 -25.41 -20.13 -24.13
C ASP A 662 -25.03 -19.97 -22.66
N PRO A 663 -25.15 -18.76 -22.08
CA PRO A 663 -24.93 -18.58 -20.65
C PRO A 663 -25.73 -19.60 -19.83
N ASP A 664 -27.02 -19.81 -20.13
CA ASP A 664 -27.90 -20.75 -19.40
C ASP A 664 -27.48 -22.24 -19.49
N GLY A 665 -26.42 -22.56 -20.22
CA GLY A 665 -25.95 -23.93 -20.45
C GLY A 665 -26.78 -24.70 -21.47
N THR A 666 -27.72 -24.04 -22.16
CA THR A 666 -28.39 -24.61 -23.33
C THR A 666 -27.36 -24.87 -24.43
N SER A 667 -27.46 -25.99 -25.13
CA SER A 667 -26.58 -26.22 -26.28
C SER A 667 -27.05 -25.37 -27.47
N PRO A 668 -26.23 -24.43 -27.99
CA PRO A 668 -26.66 -23.56 -29.07
C PRO A 668 -26.86 -24.29 -30.39
N VAL A 669 -27.80 -23.80 -31.19
CA VAL A 669 -28.11 -24.26 -32.54
C VAL A 669 -27.66 -23.20 -33.55
N TYR A 670 -26.94 -23.65 -34.57
CA TYR A 670 -26.30 -22.77 -35.55
C TYR A 670 -27.00 -22.81 -36.92
N SER A 671 -27.11 -21.66 -37.58
CA SER A 671 -27.65 -21.55 -38.94
C SER A 671 -27.06 -20.36 -39.70
N LEU A 672 -27.22 -20.32 -41.02
CA LEU A 672 -26.84 -19.17 -41.84
C LEU A 672 -28.05 -18.24 -41.98
N SER A 673 -27.92 -16.98 -41.56
CA SER A 673 -29.00 -15.98 -41.61
C SER A 673 -28.83 -14.94 -42.72
N GLY A 674 -27.63 -14.80 -43.27
CA GLY A 674 -27.34 -13.84 -44.34
C GLY A 674 -25.88 -13.75 -44.73
N GLY A 675 -25.50 -12.62 -45.35
CA GLY A 675 -24.17 -12.37 -45.92
C GLY A 675 -24.14 -12.58 -47.44
N ALA A 676 -23.29 -11.82 -48.13
CA ALA A 676 -23.22 -11.83 -49.59
C ALA A 676 -22.85 -13.22 -50.13
N ASP A 677 -22.01 -13.95 -49.39
CA ASP A 677 -21.44 -15.23 -49.81
C ASP A 677 -22.11 -16.43 -49.15
N ALA A 678 -23.25 -16.26 -48.46
CA ALA A 678 -23.92 -17.32 -47.70
C ALA A 678 -24.22 -18.58 -48.53
N ALA A 679 -24.46 -18.42 -49.84
CA ALA A 679 -24.72 -19.52 -50.76
C ALA A 679 -23.50 -20.43 -51.00
N ALA A 680 -22.29 -19.98 -50.68
CA ALA A 680 -21.06 -20.78 -50.81
C ALA A 680 -20.79 -21.67 -49.60
N PHE A 681 -21.56 -21.55 -48.51
CA PHE A 681 -21.29 -22.22 -47.24
C PHE A 681 -22.46 -23.09 -46.76
N SER A 682 -22.11 -24.00 -45.86
CA SER A 682 -23.01 -24.74 -44.98
C SER A 682 -22.50 -24.64 -43.55
N ILE A 683 -23.39 -24.79 -42.56
CA ILE A 683 -23.01 -24.83 -41.16
C ILE A 683 -23.67 -26.02 -40.47
N ASN A 684 -22.90 -26.73 -39.65
CA ASN A 684 -23.45 -27.81 -38.83
C ASN A 684 -24.26 -27.22 -37.67
N ALA A 685 -25.55 -27.53 -37.64
CA ALA A 685 -26.47 -26.95 -36.66
C ALA A 685 -26.18 -27.32 -35.19
N ALA A 686 -25.45 -28.40 -34.92
CA ALA A 686 -25.12 -28.81 -33.55
C ALA A 686 -23.70 -28.43 -33.12
N THR A 687 -22.77 -28.33 -34.08
CA THR A 687 -21.34 -28.13 -33.77
C THR A 687 -20.80 -26.77 -34.18
N GLY A 688 -21.55 -25.93 -34.90
CA GLY A 688 -21.09 -24.59 -35.30
C GLY A 688 -20.01 -24.56 -36.39
N ILE A 689 -19.60 -25.74 -36.88
CA ILE A 689 -18.58 -25.87 -37.93
C ILE A 689 -19.14 -25.29 -39.23
N LEU A 690 -18.57 -24.18 -39.67
CA LEU A 690 -18.81 -23.52 -40.94
C LEU A 690 -17.89 -24.15 -42.00
N SER A 691 -18.48 -24.57 -43.11
CA SER A 691 -17.75 -25.21 -44.21
C SER A 691 -18.20 -24.70 -45.57
N PHE A 692 -17.27 -24.47 -46.47
CA PHE A 692 -17.55 -24.26 -47.89
C PHE A 692 -18.25 -25.49 -48.49
N LEU A 693 -19.20 -25.24 -49.39
CA LEU A 693 -19.87 -26.29 -50.19
C LEU A 693 -18.93 -26.86 -51.27
N SER A 694 -17.95 -26.08 -51.70
CA SER A 694 -16.89 -26.50 -52.62
C SER A 694 -15.59 -25.82 -52.20
N PRO A 695 -14.45 -26.53 -52.22
CA PRO A 695 -13.18 -25.95 -51.79
C PRO A 695 -12.92 -24.61 -52.52
N PRO A 696 -12.54 -23.55 -51.81
CA PRO A 696 -12.15 -22.30 -52.44
C PRO A 696 -10.79 -22.46 -53.12
N ASP A 697 -10.57 -21.66 -54.15
CA ASP A 697 -9.37 -21.55 -54.99
C ASP A 697 -8.93 -20.07 -54.92
N TYR A 698 -7.70 -19.80 -54.48
CA TYR A 698 -7.20 -18.45 -54.23
C TYR A 698 -6.88 -17.72 -55.54
N GLU A 699 -6.37 -18.42 -56.56
CA GLU A 699 -6.09 -17.89 -57.90
C GLU A 699 -7.40 -17.61 -58.67
N SER A 700 -8.51 -18.23 -58.27
CA SER A 700 -9.86 -18.03 -58.81
C SER A 700 -10.90 -17.67 -57.74
N PRO A 701 -10.90 -16.41 -57.23
CA PRO A 701 -11.77 -16.02 -56.13
C PRO A 701 -13.26 -16.15 -56.47
N GLY A 702 -13.96 -17.08 -55.82
CA GLY A 702 -15.38 -17.36 -56.00
C GLY A 702 -16.34 -16.49 -55.18
N SER A 703 -15.84 -15.50 -54.44
CA SER A 703 -16.70 -14.60 -53.65
C SER A 703 -17.50 -13.67 -54.57
N VAL A 704 -18.65 -13.20 -54.07
CA VAL A 704 -19.50 -12.23 -54.78
C VAL A 704 -18.76 -10.91 -55.03
N ALA A 705 -17.81 -10.55 -54.17
CA ALA A 705 -16.98 -9.35 -54.33
C ALA A 705 -15.82 -9.55 -55.33
N GLY A 706 -15.57 -10.78 -55.81
CA GLY A 706 -14.50 -11.11 -56.74
C GLY A 706 -13.10 -11.06 -56.10
N ASN A 707 -13.01 -11.31 -54.79
CA ASN A 707 -11.76 -11.34 -54.03
C ASN A 707 -11.71 -12.54 -53.05
N ASN A 708 -10.59 -12.78 -52.38
CA ASN A 708 -10.43 -13.93 -51.48
C ASN A 708 -11.01 -13.73 -50.07
N ALA A 709 -11.98 -12.82 -49.91
CA ALA A 709 -12.67 -12.57 -48.65
C ALA A 709 -14.18 -12.83 -48.79
N TYR A 710 -14.68 -13.80 -48.04
CA TYR A 710 -16.06 -14.25 -48.09
C TYR A 710 -16.80 -13.77 -46.84
N ALA A 711 -17.91 -13.06 -47.05
CA ALA A 711 -18.72 -12.50 -45.98
C ALA A 711 -20.02 -13.29 -45.79
N VAL A 712 -20.12 -13.97 -44.64
CA VAL A 712 -21.33 -14.68 -44.22
C VAL A 712 -21.85 -14.15 -42.89
N THR A 713 -23.11 -14.40 -42.58
CA THR A 713 -23.70 -14.08 -41.27
C THR A 713 -24.24 -15.37 -40.66
N VAL A 714 -23.65 -15.75 -39.53
CA VAL A 714 -24.00 -16.95 -38.78
C VAL A 714 -24.93 -16.55 -37.64
N ARG A 715 -26.06 -17.25 -37.53
CA ARG A 715 -27.00 -17.16 -36.42
C ARG A 715 -26.73 -18.25 -35.41
N ILE A 716 -26.62 -17.87 -34.14
CA ILE A 716 -26.51 -18.76 -32.99
C ILE A 716 -27.79 -18.59 -32.16
N SER A 717 -28.50 -19.67 -31.87
CA SER A 717 -29.80 -19.62 -31.18
C SER A 717 -29.96 -20.74 -30.15
N ASP A 718 -30.58 -20.46 -29.02
CA ASP A 718 -31.00 -21.47 -28.03
C ASP A 718 -32.37 -22.11 -28.36
N GLY A 719 -33.02 -21.67 -29.46
CA GLY A 719 -34.38 -22.07 -29.85
C GLY A 719 -35.45 -21.00 -29.59
N SER A 720 -35.14 -19.95 -28.83
CA SER A 720 -36.01 -18.83 -28.49
C SER A 720 -35.35 -17.46 -28.74
N LEU A 721 -34.12 -17.24 -28.27
CA LEU A 721 -33.31 -16.05 -28.55
C LEU A 721 -32.17 -16.39 -29.51
N PHE A 722 -31.61 -15.36 -30.16
CA PHE A 722 -30.53 -15.54 -31.11
C PHE A 722 -29.64 -14.30 -31.24
N VAL A 723 -28.40 -14.52 -31.67
CA VAL A 723 -27.46 -13.49 -32.13
C VAL A 723 -27.01 -13.79 -33.55
N ASP A 724 -26.86 -12.74 -34.35
CA ASP A 724 -26.29 -12.81 -35.70
C ASP A 724 -24.85 -12.26 -35.66
N GLN A 725 -23.88 -13.09 -36.02
CA GLN A 725 -22.46 -12.74 -36.13
C GLN A 725 -22.06 -12.63 -37.59
N ALA A 726 -21.55 -11.48 -38.01
CA ALA A 726 -20.85 -11.36 -39.29
C ALA A 726 -19.51 -12.10 -39.21
N VAL A 727 -19.28 -13.04 -40.11
CA VAL A 727 -18.06 -13.83 -40.22
C VAL A 727 -17.40 -13.51 -41.56
N SER A 728 -16.13 -13.12 -41.50
CA SER A 728 -15.28 -12.95 -42.68
C SER A 728 -14.33 -14.13 -42.78
N VAL A 729 -14.40 -14.90 -43.85
CA VAL A 729 -13.44 -15.96 -44.15
C VAL A 729 -12.50 -15.45 -45.23
N THR A 730 -11.23 -15.25 -44.88
CA THR A 730 -10.18 -14.93 -45.84
C THR A 730 -9.49 -16.22 -46.23
N VAL A 731 -9.51 -16.52 -47.52
CA VAL A 731 -8.74 -17.63 -48.09
C VAL A 731 -7.31 -17.14 -48.29
N THR A 732 -6.34 -17.89 -47.80
CA THR A 732 -4.93 -17.68 -48.07
C THR A 732 -4.44 -18.69 -49.08
N ASP A 733 -3.61 -18.18 -49.96
CA ASP A 733 -2.79 -18.91 -50.91
C ASP A 733 -2.02 -20.06 -50.24
N LEU A 734 -1.99 -21.21 -50.88
CA LEU A 734 -1.00 -22.26 -50.64
C LEU A 734 -0.10 -22.34 -51.85
N ASN A 735 1.21 -22.42 -51.63
CA ASN A 735 2.12 -22.70 -52.72
C ASN A 735 1.93 -24.15 -53.24
N GLU A 736 1.32 -24.28 -54.42
CA GLU A 736 0.99 -25.55 -55.08
C GLU A 736 1.57 -25.66 -56.50
N TYR A 737 1.99 -24.53 -57.08
CA TYR A 737 2.55 -24.47 -58.42
C TYR A 737 4.05 -24.20 -58.37
N ALA A 738 4.84 -25.12 -58.92
CA ALA A 738 6.27 -24.88 -59.09
C ALA A 738 6.53 -23.74 -60.12
N PRO A 739 7.62 -22.96 -59.97
CA PRO A 739 7.99 -21.92 -60.91
C PRO A 739 8.23 -22.47 -62.33
N VAL A 740 7.97 -21.68 -63.36
CA VAL A 740 8.18 -22.06 -64.76
C VAL A 740 9.06 -21.05 -65.47
N PHE A 741 10.22 -21.48 -65.99
CA PHE A 741 11.11 -20.63 -66.79
C PHE A 741 10.44 -20.18 -68.10
N THR A 742 10.53 -18.87 -68.38
CA THR A 742 10.08 -18.24 -69.63
C THR A 742 11.25 -17.85 -70.53
N THR A 743 12.47 -17.76 -70.00
CA THR A 743 13.69 -17.53 -70.79
C THR A 743 14.07 -18.78 -71.61
N SER A 744 14.67 -18.56 -72.79
CA SER A 744 15.10 -19.61 -73.71
C SER A 744 16.39 -20.30 -73.24
N ALA A 745 16.51 -21.60 -73.50
CA ALA A 745 17.66 -22.45 -73.10
C ALA A 745 18.98 -22.20 -73.88
N SER A 746 19.04 -21.20 -74.76
CA SER A 746 20.23 -20.89 -75.57
C SER A 746 20.39 -19.40 -75.82
N SER A 747 21.62 -18.90 -75.76
CA SER A 747 22.01 -17.51 -76.04
C SER A 747 23.39 -17.43 -76.72
N SER A 748 23.79 -16.26 -77.20
CA SER A 748 25.10 -16.01 -77.80
C SER A 748 25.74 -14.74 -77.26
N ALA A 749 27.07 -14.72 -77.10
CA ALA A 749 27.85 -13.59 -76.61
C ALA A 749 29.04 -13.31 -77.54
N PRO A 750 29.29 -12.04 -77.93
CA PRO A 750 30.55 -11.70 -78.57
C PRO A 750 31.71 -11.81 -77.58
N GLU A 751 32.87 -12.25 -78.06
CA GLU A 751 34.08 -12.27 -77.25
C GLU A 751 34.56 -10.87 -76.85
N ASN A 752 35.44 -10.82 -75.84
CA ASN A 752 36.11 -9.62 -75.32
C ASN A 752 35.14 -8.52 -74.83
N LEU A 753 33.87 -8.86 -74.62
CA LEU A 753 32.80 -7.97 -74.14
C LEU A 753 32.07 -8.54 -72.92
N THR A 754 31.40 -7.66 -72.18
CA THR A 754 30.57 -8.05 -71.03
C THR A 754 29.23 -8.62 -71.49
N PHE A 755 28.87 -9.81 -70.97
CA PHE A 755 27.62 -10.51 -71.24
C PHE A 755 26.63 -10.36 -70.09
N ALA A 756 25.34 -10.21 -70.41
CA ALA A 756 24.23 -10.29 -69.46
C ALA A 756 23.01 -10.91 -70.15
N LEU A 757 22.40 -11.92 -69.52
CA LEU A 757 21.17 -12.56 -69.96
C LEU A 757 20.16 -12.55 -68.81
N ASP A 758 18.96 -12.02 -69.07
CA ASP A 758 17.86 -12.03 -68.09
C ASP A 758 17.18 -13.41 -68.06
N VAL A 759 17.44 -14.18 -67.01
CA VAL A 759 16.76 -15.46 -66.75
C VAL A 759 15.49 -15.17 -65.96
N ASN A 760 14.34 -15.46 -66.58
CA ASN A 760 13.02 -15.19 -66.03
C ASN A 760 12.25 -16.50 -65.85
N ALA A 761 11.58 -16.62 -64.72
CA ALA A 761 10.57 -17.62 -64.43
C ALA A 761 9.32 -16.93 -63.85
N THR A 762 8.17 -17.60 -63.94
CA THR A 762 6.90 -17.15 -63.37
C THR A 762 6.35 -18.22 -62.46
N ASP A 763 5.79 -17.79 -61.34
CA ASP A 763 5.03 -18.63 -60.43
C ASP A 763 3.54 -18.32 -60.55
N ALA A 764 2.68 -19.34 -60.49
CA ALA A 764 1.23 -19.15 -60.62
C ALA A 764 0.59 -18.72 -59.29
N ASP A 765 1.18 -19.09 -58.15
CA ASP A 765 0.82 -18.62 -56.81
C ASP A 765 1.27 -17.15 -56.63
N GLY A 766 2.20 -16.69 -57.48
CA GLY A 766 2.72 -15.32 -57.46
C GLY A 766 3.81 -15.11 -56.42
N ASP A 767 4.41 -16.21 -55.95
CA ASP A 767 5.54 -16.22 -55.03
C ASP A 767 6.78 -15.51 -55.58
N SER A 768 7.60 -15.01 -54.67
CA SER A 768 8.86 -14.33 -55.00
C SER A 768 9.95 -15.35 -55.30
N LEU A 769 10.48 -15.31 -56.52
CA LEU A 769 11.48 -16.26 -56.97
C LEU A 769 12.91 -15.84 -56.62
N ILE A 770 13.71 -16.83 -56.18
CA ILE A 770 15.14 -16.71 -55.95
C ILE A 770 15.89 -17.49 -57.04
N TYR A 771 16.80 -16.82 -57.71
CA TYR A 771 17.62 -17.41 -58.77
C TYR A 771 18.98 -17.86 -58.26
N SER A 772 19.47 -18.99 -58.74
CA SER A 772 20.80 -19.50 -58.40
C SER A 772 21.42 -20.33 -59.52
N LEU A 773 22.71 -20.63 -59.41
CA LEU A 773 23.38 -21.61 -60.27
C LEU A 773 23.29 -22.98 -59.59
N ALA A 774 22.92 -23.99 -60.37
CA ALA A 774 22.67 -25.36 -59.91
C ALA A 774 23.54 -26.39 -60.66
N GLY A 775 24.69 -25.96 -61.19
CA GLY A 775 25.61 -26.81 -61.94
C GLY A 775 25.80 -26.40 -63.40
N GLY A 776 26.28 -27.35 -64.20
CA GLY A 776 26.72 -27.14 -65.59
C GLY A 776 28.24 -27.23 -65.69
N ALA A 777 28.74 -27.65 -66.85
CA ALA A 777 30.17 -27.86 -67.05
C ALA A 777 30.98 -26.56 -66.84
N ASP A 778 30.38 -25.42 -67.17
CA ASP A 778 31.03 -24.11 -67.15
C ASP A 778 30.52 -23.20 -66.03
N GLU A 779 29.82 -23.74 -65.02
CA GLU A 779 29.21 -22.98 -63.91
C GLU A 779 30.16 -21.96 -63.28
N ALA A 780 31.41 -22.36 -63.02
CA ALA A 780 32.42 -21.49 -62.40
C ALA A 780 32.81 -20.26 -63.24
N LYS A 781 32.38 -20.20 -64.51
CA LYS A 781 32.58 -19.07 -65.41
C LYS A 781 31.43 -18.06 -65.36
N PHE A 782 30.34 -18.36 -64.64
CA PHE A 782 29.17 -17.50 -64.54
C PHE A 782 28.87 -17.03 -63.12
N SER A 783 28.12 -15.94 -63.03
CA SER A 783 27.42 -15.50 -61.83
C SER A 783 25.97 -15.16 -62.20
N ILE A 784 25.05 -15.34 -61.25
CA ILE A 784 23.65 -14.95 -61.40
C ILE A 784 23.25 -14.07 -60.22
N ASP A 785 22.52 -13.00 -60.51
CA ASP A 785 21.91 -12.17 -59.46
C ASP A 785 20.67 -12.89 -58.91
N PRO A 786 20.60 -13.13 -57.59
CA PRO A 786 19.58 -14.01 -57.00
C PRO A 786 18.17 -13.42 -56.99
N VAL A 787 17.98 -12.12 -57.29
CA VAL A 787 16.67 -11.47 -57.28
C VAL A 787 16.23 -11.13 -58.70
N SER A 788 17.13 -10.61 -59.52
CA SER A 788 16.84 -10.18 -60.90
C SER A 788 17.04 -11.28 -61.95
N GLY A 789 17.68 -12.40 -61.59
CA GLY A 789 17.92 -13.51 -62.51
C GLY A 789 18.96 -13.20 -63.61
N VAL A 790 19.71 -12.10 -63.50
CA VAL A 790 20.67 -11.70 -64.54
C VAL A 790 21.92 -12.58 -64.47
N LEU A 791 22.11 -13.41 -65.49
CA LEU A 791 23.26 -14.29 -65.69
C LEU A 791 24.39 -13.56 -66.43
N ARG A 792 25.62 -13.63 -65.91
CA ARG A 792 26.81 -12.93 -66.45
C ARG A 792 28.02 -13.85 -66.50
N PHE A 793 28.92 -13.61 -67.44
CA PHE A 793 30.28 -14.16 -67.35
C PHE A 793 31.07 -13.46 -66.24
N VAL A 794 31.85 -14.22 -65.47
CA VAL A 794 32.75 -13.70 -64.43
C VAL A 794 33.90 -12.92 -65.05
N ASN A 795 34.47 -13.42 -66.16
CA ASN A 795 35.43 -12.71 -67.00
C ASN A 795 34.93 -12.73 -68.45
N PRO A 796 35.12 -11.65 -69.23
CA PRO A 796 34.79 -11.65 -70.66
C PRO A 796 35.40 -12.88 -71.35
N PRO A 797 34.62 -13.61 -72.17
CA PRO A 797 35.12 -14.77 -72.88
C PRO A 797 36.02 -14.33 -74.05
N ASP A 798 37.00 -15.17 -74.39
CA ASP A 798 37.98 -15.00 -75.47
C ASP A 798 37.82 -16.23 -76.39
N PHE A 799 37.60 -16.01 -77.68
CA PHE A 799 37.27 -17.07 -78.64
C PHE A 799 38.51 -17.85 -79.05
N GLU A 800 39.64 -17.17 -79.27
CA GLU A 800 40.94 -17.72 -79.65
C GLU A 800 41.55 -18.49 -78.48
N ALA A 801 41.32 -18.02 -77.25
CA ALA A 801 41.66 -18.69 -76.00
C ALA A 801 40.46 -19.42 -75.37
N ASN A 802 39.94 -20.41 -76.10
CA ASN A 802 38.76 -21.18 -75.71
C ASN A 802 38.77 -21.61 -74.22
N GLY A 803 37.85 -21.01 -73.46
CA GLY A 803 37.71 -21.23 -72.02
C GLY A 803 36.58 -22.17 -71.63
N SER A 804 35.86 -22.75 -72.60
CA SER A 804 34.78 -23.72 -72.37
C SER A 804 35.37 -25.08 -72.00
N VAL A 805 34.72 -25.80 -71.09
CA VAL A 805 35.16 -27.15 -70.69
C VAL A 805 35.09 -28.14 -71.85
N ALA A 806 34.13 -27.96 -72.76
CA ALA A 806 33.99 -28.80 -73.95
C ALA A 806 35.00 -28.47 -75.06
N GLY A 807 35.66 -27.30 -75.00
CA GLY A 807 36.62 -26.88 -76.01
C GLY A 807 35.98 -26.48 -77.34
N ASP A 808 34.73 -26.01 -77.33
CA ASP A 808 33.93 -25.68 -78.53
C ASP A 808 33.33 -24.26 -78.51
N ASN A 809 33.71 -23.41 -77.55
CA ASN A 809 33.19 -22.06 -77.35
C ASN A 809 31.69 -22.01 -77.02
N ALA A 810 31.09 -23.14 -76.61
CA ALA A 810 29.75 -23.22 -76.04
C ALA A 810 29.82 -23.49 -74.53
N TYR A 811 29.36 -22.52 -73.75
CA TYR A 811 29.43 -22.57 -72.29
C TYR A 811 28.09 -23.02 -71.72
N LEU A 812 28.08 -24.15 -71.01
CA LEU A 812 26.88 -24.76 -70.45
C LEU A 812 26.77 -24.48 -68.95
N VAL A 813 25.69 -23.81 -68.54
CA VAL A 813 25.36 -23.52 -67.15
C VAL A 813 23.91 -23.92 -66.85
N THR A 814 23.65 -24.48 -65.69
CA THR A 814 22.30 -24.81 -65.21
C THR A 814 21.87 -23.75 -64.21
N VAL A 815 20.78 -23.06 -64.50
CA VAL A 815 20.17 -22.05 -63.64
C VAL A 815 18.97 -22.66 -62.88
N GLN A 816 18.72 -22.19 -61.67
CA GLN A 816 17.61 -22.59 -60.82
C GLN A 816 16.74 -21.38 -60.48
N ALA A 817 15.43 -21.57 -60.47
CA ALA A 817 14.44 -20.65 -59.90
C ALA A 817 13.71 -21.41 -58.78
N ASP A 818 13.59 -20.77 -57.62
CA ASP A 818 13.07 -21.37 -56.40
C ASP A 818 12.12 -20.36 -55.73
N ASP A 819 10.87 -20.77 -55.52
CA ASP A 819 9.84 -20.06 -54.77
C ASP A 819 9.98 -20.26 -53.24
N GLY A 820 10.90 -21.13 -52.80
CA GLY A 820 11.11 -21.52 -51.42
C GLY A 820 10.62 -22.93 -51.08
N PHE A 821 9.86 -23.59 -51.97
CA PHE A 821 9.33 -24.95 -51.79
C PHE A 821 9.65 -25.89 -52.97
N TYR A 822 9.49 -25.43 -54.21
CA TYR A 822 9.63 -26.22 -55.43
C TYR A 822 10.74 -25.68 -56.34
N PRO A 823 12.02 -26.00 -56.09
CA PRO A 823 13.10 -25.58 -56.97
C PRO A 823 13.01 -26.25 -58.35
N VAL A 824 13.04 -25.44 -59.42
CA VAL A 824 13.11 -25.91 -60.81
C VAL A 824 14.42 -25.48 -61.46
N THR A 825 14.96 -26.30 -62.37
CA THR A 825 16.24 -26.02 -63.06
C THR A 825 16.07 -26.00 -64.58
N GLN A 826 16.86 -25.18 -65.26
CA GLN A 826 16.98 -25.14 -66.72
C GLN A 826 18.46 -25.06 -67.12
N ALA A 827 18.87 -25.90 -68.07
CA ALA A 827 20.20 -25.77 -68.68
C ALA A 827 20.18 -24.68 -69.76
N VAL A 828 21.16 -23.77 -69.69
CA VAL A 828 21.36 -22.64 -70.61
C VAL A 828 22.73 -22.78 -71.26
N THR A 829 22.75 -22.76 -72.60
CA THR A 829 24.01 -22.73 -73.37
C THR A 829 24.27 -21.34 -73.92
N VAL A 830 25.45 -20.78 -73.63
CA VAL A 830 25.92 -19.49 -74.18
C VAL A 830 27.06 -19.73 -75.16
N THR A 831 26.84 -19.50 -76.45
CA THR A 831 27.86 -19.65 -77.48
C THR A 831 28.63 -18.36 -77.71
N VAL A 832 29.96 -18.41 -77.61
CA VAL A 832 30.85 -17.26 -77.85
C VAL A 832 31.18 -17.16 -79.34
N THR A 833 31.12 -15.95 -79.90
CA THR A 833 31.37 -15.67 -81.32
C THR A 833 32.63 -14.83 -81.51
N ASN A 834 33.49 -15.23 -82.48
CA ASN A 834 34.72 -14.51 -82.84
C ASN A 834 34.45 -13.07 -83.33
N ARG A 835 35.36 -12.16 -83.00
CA ARG A 835 35.43 -10.78 -83.50
C ARG A 835 36.88 -10.42 -83.88
N PRO A 836 37.14 -9.79 -85.05
CA PRO A 836 38.49 -9.49 -85.51
C PRO A 836 39.33 -8.61 -84.56
N ASP A 837 40.59 -9.00 -84.37
CA ASP A 837 41.64 -8.39 -83.54
C ASP A 837 42.75 -7.70 -84.37
N PRO A 838 43.48 -6.73 -83.81
CA PRO A 838 44.54 -6.01 -84.52
C PRO A 838 45.96 -6.59 -84.27
N PRO A 839 46.92 -6.39 -85.19
CA PRO A 839 48.26 -6.94 -85.06
C PRO A 839 49.09 -6.18 -84.02
N VAL A 840 50.05 -6.85 -83.40
CA VAL A 840 50.86 -6.35 -82.27
C VAL A 840 52.35 -6.62 -82.49
N PHE A 841 53.22 -5.61 -82.34
CA PHE A 841 54.68 -5.78 -82.37
C PHE A 841 55.18 -6.54 -81.14
N THR A 842 56.07 -7.51 -81.36
CA THR A 842 56.61 -8.39 -80.31
C THR A 842 58.12 -8.26 -80.14
N SER A 843 58.82 -7.61 -81.06
CA SER A 843 60.28 -7.41 -81.01
C SER A 843 60.74 -6.21 -80.14
N PRO A 844 61.99 -6.23 -79.62
CA PRO A 844 62.60 -5.10 -78.93
C PRO A 844 62.80 -3.88 -79.84
N VAL A 845 62.61 -2.68 -79.29
CA VAL A 845 62.61 -1.40 -80.04
C VAL A 845 63.96 -0.70 -80.12
N ALA A 846 64.99 -1.17 -79.42
CA ALA A 846 66.31 -0.54 -79.42
C ALA A 846 67.42 -1.58 -79.32
N VAL A 847 68.52 -1.38 -80.05
CA VAL A 847 69.73 -2.21 -79.97
C VAL A 847 71.00 -1.38 -80.03
N ASP A 848 72.04 -1.83 -79.33
CA ASP A 848 73.38 -1.26 -79.45
C ASP A 848 74.18 -2.01 -80.52
N ALA A 849 75.00 -1.27 -81.25
CA ALA A 849 75.85 -1.72 -82.34
C ALA A 849 77.27 -1.18 -82.13
N TYR A 850 78.28 -1.97 -82.47
CA TYR A 850 79.63 -1.44 -82.61
C TYR A 850 79.76 -0.78 -84.00
N GLU A 851 80.58 0.27 -84.08
CA GLU A 851 80.87 0.92 -85.36
C GLU A 851 81.57 -0.02 -86.37
N ASN A 852 81.60 0.41 -87.63
CA ASN A 852 82.24 -0.24 -88.77
C ASN A 852 81.63 -1.59 -89.20
N GLN A 853 80.39 -1.90 -88.77
CA GLN A 853 79.65 -3.12 -89.14
C GLN A 853 78.23 -2.82 -89.67
N VAL A 854 77.71 -3.64 -90.59
CA VAL A 854 76.29 -3.57 -90.99
C VAL A 854 75.45 -4.31 -89.96
N VAL A 855 74.63 -3.58 -89.20
CA VAL A 855 73.71 -4.15 -88.18
C VAL A 855 72.28 -4.21 -88.71
N ALA A 856 71.55 -5.27 -88.32
CA ALA A 856 70.15 -5.49 -88.63
C ALA A 856 69.35 -5.86 -87.36
N LEU A 857 68.06 -5.52 -87.37
CA LEU A 857 67.09 -5.67 -86.29
C LEU A 857 65.79 -6.28 -86.83
N ASP A 858 65.22 -7.27 -86.14
CA ASP A 858 63.94 -7.86 -86.54
C ASP A 858 62.77 -7.08 -85.92
N ALA A 859 61.89 -6.49 -86.73
CA ALA A 859 60.68 -5.80 -86.29
C ALA A 859 59.44 -6.73 -86.30
N ASN A 860 59.49 -7.85 -85.55
CA ASN A 860 58.44 -8.87 -85.56
C ASN A 860 57.12 -8.37 -84.93
N ALA A 861 56.01 -8.86 -85.47
CA ALA A 861 54.66 -8.69 -84.96
C ALA A 861 53.86 -10.00 -85.09
N THR A 862 52.77 -10.12 -84.33
CA THR A 862 51.80 -11.22 -84.35
C THR A 862 50.38 -10.69 -84.44
N ASP A 863 49.44 -11.55 -84.81
CA ASP A 863 48.01 -11.26 -84.90
C ASP A 863 47.24 -12.49 -84.40
N ASP A 864 46.30 -12.29 -83.49
CA ASP A 864 45.64 -13.38 -82.77
C ASP A 864 44.61 -14.12 -83.64
N ASP A 865 44.05 -13.46 -84.66
CA ASP A 865 43.23 -14.10 -85.71
C ASP A 865 44.09 -14.96 -86.67
N GLY A 866 45.42 -14.79 -86.64
CA GLY A 866 46.36 -15.47 -87.53
C GLY A 866 46.45 -14.86 -88.92
N ASP A 867 46.05 -13.60 -89.08
CA ASP A 867 46.12 -12.88 -90.36
C ASP A 867 47.57 -12.64 -90.83
N ALA A 868 47.74 -12.50 -92.15
CA ALA A 868 49.06 -12.34 -92.76
C ALA A 868 49.59 -10.90 -92.65
N LEU A 869 50.80 -10.74 -92.10
CA LEU A 869 51.38 -9.42 -91.79
C LEU A 869 52.29 -8.85 -92.89
N VAL A 870 52.16 -7.54 -93.15
CA VAL A 870 52.96 -6.79 -94.14
C VAL A 870 53.69 -5.61 -93.46
N TYR A 871 55.01 -5.57 -93.61
CA TYR A 871 55.91 -4.58 -93.00
C TYR A 871 56.37 -3.50 -93.97
N SER A 872 56.61 -2.27 -93.48
CA SER A 872 57.16 -1.18 -94.30
C SER A 872 57.74 -0.06 -93.45
N LEU A 873 58.65 0.74 -94.00
CA LEU A 873 59.11 1.99 -93.37
C LEU A 873 58.07 3.09 -93.56
N ALA A 874 57.73 3.77 -92.48
CA ALA A 874 56.69 4.80 -92.45
C ALA A 874 57.19 6.19 -92.02
N GLY A 875 58.45 6.31 -91.58
CA GLY A 875 59.04 7.56 -91.10
C GLY A 875 60.36 7.33 -90.34
N GLY A 876 60.84 8.35 -89.64
CA GLY A 876 62.05 8.33 -88.80
C GLY A 876 63.09 9.33 -89.28
N ALA A 877 63.83 9.95 -88.36
CA ALA A 877 64.85 10.96 -88.69
C ALA A 877 65.94 10.39 -89.61
N ASP A 878 66.24 9.10 -89.45
CA ASP A 878 67.30 8.40 -90.16
C ASP A 878 66.76 7.34 -91.13
N GLN A 879 65.47 7.41 -91.49
CA GLN A 879 64.82 6.40 -92.35
C GLN A 879 65.61 6.12 -93.63
N ASP A 880 66.22 7.14 -94.23
CA ASP A 880 67.01 7.01 -95.45
C ASP A 880 68.26 6.14 -95.28
N LYS A 881 68.73 5.93 -94.05
CA LYS A 881 69.86 5.06 -93.69
C LYS A 881 69.46 3.59 -93.62
N PHE A 882 68.16 3.28 -93.61
CA PHE A 882 67.65 1.93 -93.42
C PHE A 882 66.89 1.37 -94.63
N GLU A 883 66.77 0.04 -94.67
CA GLU A 883 65.83 -0.69 -95.51
C GLU A 883 65.16 -1.83 -94.70
N ILE A 884 63.90 -2.18 -95.05
CA ILE A 884 63.14 -3.23 -94.36
C ILE A 884 62.58 -4.27 -95.34
N ASN A 885 62.57 -5.55 -94.93
CA ASN A 885 61.89 -6.62 -95.66
C ASN A 885 60.38 -6.61 -95.37
N SER A 886 59.54 -6.54 -96.40
CA SER A 886 58.08 -6.40 -96.26
C SER A 886 57.35 -7.63 -95.70
N THR A 887 58.00 -8.78 -95.64
CA THR A 887 57.40 -10.04 -95.16
C THR A 887 58.05 -10.52 -93.87
N SER A 888 59.37 -10.33 -93.71
CA SER A 888 60.08 -10.78 -92.51
C SER A 888 60.27 -9.69 -91.45
N GLY A 889 60.01 -8.41 -91.76
CA GLY A 889 60.21 -7.31 -90.82
C GLY A 889 61.68 -6.98 -90.50
N LEU A 890 62.65 -7.57 -91.19
CA LEU A 890 64.08 -7.33 -90.95
C LEU A 890 64.49 -5.92 -91.42
N LEU A 891 64.86 -5.05 -90.48
CA LEU A 891 65.33 -3.67 -90.64
C LEU A 891 66.87 -3.63 -90.60
N ARG A 892 67.55 -3.03 -91.58
CA ARG A 892 69.03 -2.99 -91.62
C ARG A 892 69.61 -1.68 -92.14
N PHE A 893 70.83 -1.34 -91.71
CA PHE A 893 71.59 -0.23 -92.28
C PHE A 893 71.96 -0.47 -93.74
N LYS A 894 71.87 0.56 -94.57
CA LYS A 894 72.36 0.54 -95.96
C LYS A 894 73.88 0.62 -96.04
N THR A 895 74.52 1.32 -95.10
CA THR A 895 75.98 1.50 -95.00
C THR A 895 76.42 1.37 -93.53
N PRO A 896 77.60 0.76 -93.23
CA PRO A 896 78.12 0.68 -91.86
C PRO A 896 78.25 2.09 -91.22
N PRO A 897 77.86 2.26 -89.95
CA PRO A 897 78.05 3.51 -89.23
C PRO A 897 79.48 3.64 -88.70
N ASP A 898 79.94 4.88 -88.52
CA ASP A 898 81.27 5.28 -88.02
C ASP A 898 81.03 6.14 -86.77
N TYR A 899 81.60 5.75 -85.62
CA TYR A 899 81.34 6.40 -84.33
C TYR A 899 82.02 7.77 -84.24
N GLU A 900 83.22 7.91 -84.82
CA GLU A 900 83.96 9.17 -84.83
C GLU A 900 83.36 10.19 -85.80
N ASN A 901 82.62 9.73 -86.82
CA ASN A 901 81.93 10.56 -87.78
C ASN A 901 80.46 10.12 -88.00
N PRO A 902 79.56 10.44 -87.06
CA PRO A 902 78.17 10.01 -87.08
C PRO A 902 77.43 10.53 -88.33
N GLY A 903 76.76 9.61 -89.04
CA GLY A 903 76.00 9.92 -90.26
C GLY A 903 74.49 10.07 -90.06
N ASP A 904 74.02 10.01 -88.81
CA ASP A 904 72.66 10.27 -88.33
C ASP A 904 72.32 11.76 -88.39
N ALA A 905 71.02 12.06 -88.38
CA ALA A 905 70.48 13.40 -88.62
C ALA A 905 70.93 14.45 -87.59
N ASP A 906 71.18 14.05 -86.35
CA ASP A 906 71.59 14.92 -85.24
C ASP A 906 73.01 14.63 -84.69
N ALA A 907 73.73 13.72 -85.35
CA ALA A 907 75.12 13.36 -85.06
C ALA A 907 75.36 12.84 -83.63
N ASN A 908 74.40 12.12 -83.07
CA ASN A 908 74.44 11.62 -81.69
C ASN A 908 74.82 10.12 -81.57
N ASN A 909 75.09 9.47 -82.71
CA ASN A 909 75.37 8.03 -82.85
C ASN A 909 74.16 7.12 -82.58
N SER A 910 72.92 7.62 -82.66
CA SER A 910 71.69 6.85 -82.49
C SER A 910 70.77 7.09 -83.68
N TYR A 911 70.42 6.01 -84.39
CA TYR A 911 69.71 6.06 -85.66
C TYR A 911 68.28 5.53 -85.49
N GLU A 912 67.28 6.32 -85.89
CA GLU A 912 65.86 5.99 -85.67
C GLU A 912 65.07 5.75 -86.98
N ALA A 913 64.23 4.70 -86.98
CA ALA A 913 63.30 4.38 -88.06
C ALA A 913 61.91 3.97 -87.54
N LEU A 914 60.84 4.54 -88.11
CA LEU A 914 59.45 4.17 -87.83
C LEU A 914 59.01 3.04 -88.76
N VAL A 915 58.64 1.89 -88.20
CA VAL A 915 58.16 0.72 -88.92
C VAL A 915 56.64 0.61 -88.80
N ARG A 916 55.97 0.26 -89.89
CA ARG A 916 54.53 -0.06 -89.98
C ARG A 916 54.32 -1.55 -90.18
N VAL A 917 53.33 -2.13 -89.50
CA VAL A 917 52.77 -3.46 -89.77
C VAL A 917 51.25 -3.37 -90.02
N ALA A 918 50.73 -4.18 -90.95
CA ALA A 918 49.30 -4.30 -91.24
C ALA A 918 48.92 -5.75 -91.57
N ASP A 919 47.71 -6.15 -91.21
CA ASP A 919 47.09 -7.48 -91.41
C ASP A 919 46.09 -7.52 -92.59
N GLY A 920 45.68 -6.35 -93.10
CA GLY A 920 44.64 -6.18 -94.13
C GLY A 920 43.43 -5.38 -93.66
N THR A 921 43.15 -5.34 -92.36
CA THR A 921 42.03 -4.63 -91.72
C THR A 921 42.53 -3.51 -90.80
N PHE A 922 43.53 -3.80 -89.98
CA PHE A 922 44.14 -2.93 -89.00
C PHE A 922 45.61 -2.62 -89.34
N LEU A 923 46.12 -1.52 -88.80
CA LEU A 923 47.53 -1.12 -88.94
C LEU A 923 48.10 -0.62 -87.61
N ARG A 924 49.41 -0.79 -87.44
CA ARG A 924 50.20 -0.31 -86.30
C ARG A 924 51.55 0.25 -86.74
N HIS A 925 52.10 1.16 -85.94
CA HIS A 925 53.43 1.74 -86.14
C HIS A 925 54.26 1.65 -84.85
N LEU A 926 55.56 1.47 -84.98
CA LEU A 926 56.50 1.50 -83.86
C LEU A 926 57.87 2.02 -84.31
N THR A 927 58.50 2.87 -83.50
CA THR A 927 59.85 3.39 -83.77
C THR A 927 60.88 2.44 -83.22
N PHE A 928 61.90 2.16 -84.03
CA PHE A 928 63.06 1.37 -83.67
C PHE A 928 64.33 2.23 -83.72
N SER A 929 65.25 2.05 -82.77
CA SER A 929 66.52 2.78 -82.70
C SER A 929 67.75 1.86 -82.65
N ILE A 930 68.86 2.29 -83.26
CA ILE A 930 70.17 1.61 -83.18
C ILE A 930 71.24 2.60 -82.72
N THR A 931 71.86 2.35 -81.56
CA THR A 931 72.94 3.19 -81.01
C THR A 931 74.31 2.60 -81.30
N VAL A 932 75.24 3.41 -81.80
CA VAL A 932 76.58 3.00 -82.24
C VAL A 932 77.61 3.31 -81.13
N THR A 933 78.55 2.40 -80.87
CA THR A 933 79.53 2.45 -79.77
C THR A 933 80.99 2.23 -80.22
N ASP A 934 81.93 2.86 -79.49
CA ASP A 934 83.41 2.91 -79.73
C ASP A 934 84.18 1.67 -79.22
N VAL A 935 85.42 1.44 -79.70
CA VAL A 935 86.31 0.29 -79.39
C VAL A 935 87.78 0.71 -79.10
N PHE A 936 88.41 0.24 -77.98
CA PHE A 936 89.78 0.61 -77.51
C PHE A 936 90.58 -0.48 -76.71
N ARG A 937 91.78 -0.18 -76.14
CA ARG A 937 92.68 -1.14 -75.40
C ARG A 937 92.28 -1.42 -73.92
N PRO A 938 92.64 -2.58 -73.30
CA PRO A 938 92.20 -2.94 -71.94
C PRO A 938 92.92 -2.17 -70.82
N ILE A 939 92.34 -2.17 -69.61
CA ILE A 939 92.89 -1.56 -68.38
C ILE A 939 93.06 -2.62 -67.29
N VAL A 940 94.22 -2.73 -66.62
CA VAL A 940 94.53 -3.82 -65.66
C VAL A 940 95.37 -3.37 -64.44
N GLU A 941 95.13 -3.98 -63.27
CA GLU A 941 95.76 -3.73 -61.97
C GLU A 941 96.39 -5.00 -61.34
N THR A 942 97.50 -4.85 -60.60
CA THR A 942 98.14 -5.92 -59.80
C THR A 942 97.87 -5.72 -58.31
N ARG A 943 97.51 -6.78 -57.58
CA ARG A 943 97.25 -6.77 -56.12
C ARG A 943 98.33 -7.53 -55.32
N PRO A 944 98.46 -7.29 -53.99
CA PRO A 944 99.41 -8.01 -53.14
C PRO A 944 99.22 -9.54 -53.14
N ALA A 945 100.32 -10.28 -53.00
CA ALA A 945 100.28 -11.73 -52.88
C ALA A 945 99.74 -12.18 -51.51
N GLU A 946 98.99 -13.27 -51.49
CA GLU A 946 98.40 -13.89 -50.30
C GLU A 946 98.89 -15.33 -50.09
N SER A 947 98.62 -15.88 -48.89
CA SER A 947 98.95 -17.27 -48.53
C SER A 947 100.42 -17.61 -48.78
N VAL A 948 101.32 -16.68 -48.46
CA VAL A 948 102.76 -16.83 -48.66
C VAL A 948 103.31 -17.87 -47.68
N GLY A 949 103.58 -19.06 -48.19
CA GLY A 949 104.18 -20.17 -47.44
C GLY A 949 105.71 -20.21 -47.56
N ALA A 950 106.29 -21.35 -47.19
CA ALA A 950 107.72 -21.59 -47.38
C ALA A 950 108.08 -21.82 -48.87
N ASP A 951 107.17 -22.36 -49.69
CA ASP A 951 107.44 -22.77 -51.09
C ASP A 951 106.37 -22.36 -52.12
N SER A 952 105.40 -21.53 -51.73
CA SER A 952 104.30 -21.10 -52.60
C SER A 952 103.69 -19.76 -52.17
N ALA A 953 103.01 -19.09 -53.11
CA ALA A 953 102.19 -17.89 -52.85
C ALA A 953 101.10 -17.74 -53.92
N VAL A 954 99.98 -17.11 -53.57
CA VAL A 954 98.88 -16.79 -54.51
C VAL A 954 99.01 -15.35 -54.98
N LEU A 955 99.17 -15.15 -56.29
CA LEU A 955 99.24 -13.85 -56.95
C LEU A 955 97.83 -13.40 -57.36
N LYS A 956 97.52 -12.11 -57.24
CA LYS A 956 96.19 -11.54 -57.53
C LYS A 956 96.28 -10.26 -58.37
N GLY A 957 95.25 -9.99 -59.18
CA GLY A 957 95.18 -8.90 -60.15
C GLY A 957 93.78 -8.78 -60.73
N GLU A 958 93.50 -7.72 -61.48
CA GLU A 958 92.16 -7.43 -62.01
C GLU A 958 92.21 -6.65 -63.32
N VAL A 959 91.45 -7.09 -64.32
CA VAL A 959 91.18 -6.31 -65.55
C VAL A 959 89.94 -5.45 -65.31
N MET A 960 90.14 -4.14 -65.28
CA MET A 960 89.11 -3.15 -64.94
C MET A 960 88.16 -2.86 -66.12
N ASP A 961 88.69 -2.92 -67.36
CA ASP A 961 87.92 -2.72 -68.59
C ASP A 961 88.57 -3.50 -69.74
N GLY A 962 87.77 -4.17 -70.55
CA GLY A 962 88.20 -4.94 -71.71
C GLY A 962 88.34 -4.12 -73.00
N GLY A 963 87.85 -2.87 -73.02
CA GLY A 963 87.98 -1.94 -74.14
C GLY A 963 87.01 -2.19 -75.31
N GLY A 964 85.88 -2.85 -75.08
CA GLY A 964 84.83 -3.05 -76.11
C GLY A 964 85.13 -4.07 -77.21
N ALA A 965 86.38 -4.47 -77.42
CA ALA A 965 86.75 -5.56 -78.33
C ALA A 965 86.61 -6.94 -77.67
N ALA A 966 86.07 -7.93 -78.39
CA ALA A 966 85.92 -9.30 -77.88
C ALA A 966 87.28 -10.03 -77.74
N GLY A 967 87.45 -10.83 -76.68
CA GLY A 967 88.57 -11.76 -76.47
C GLY A 967 89.78 -11.17 -75.75
N VAL A 968 89.62 -10.81 -74.47
CA VAL A 968 90.70 -10.27 -73.63
C VAL A 968 91.44 -11.42 -72.92
N THR A 969 92.78 -11.41 -72.89
CA THR A 969 93.61 -12.42 -72.20
C THR A 969 94.47 -11.80 -71.11
N SER A 970 94.45 -12.36 -69.90
CA SER A 970 95.16 -11.82 -68.71
C SER A 970 96.02 -12.84 -67.95
N GLY A 971 97.01 -12.36 -67.17
CA GLY A 971 97.94 -13.21 -66.40
C GLY A 971 98.93 -12.43 -65.53
N PHE A 972 99.88 -13.13 -64.89
CA PHE A 972 100.95 -12.54 -64.09
C PHE A 972 102.33 -12.88 -64.64
N LEU A 973 103.27 -11.94 -64.51
CA LEU A 973 104.68 -12.17 -64.74
C LEU A 973 105.41 -12.16 -63.39
N LEU A 974 106.18 -13.20 -63.06
CA LEU A 974 106.87 -13.40 -61.77
C LEU A 974 108.39 -13.54 -61.96
N SER A 975 109.19 -12.89 -61.11
CA SER A 975 110.66 -12.89 -61.19
C SER A 975 111.32 -12.73 -59.82
N LEU A 976 112.62 -13.01 -59.71
CA LEU A 976 113.45 -12.60 -58.57
C LEU A 976 113.95 -11.15 -58.69
N ASP A 977 113.92 -10.59 -59.90
CA ASP A 977 114.27 -9.21 -60.21
C ASP A 977 113.01 -8.32 -60.33
N PRO A 978 113.07 -7.02 -59.96
CA PRO A 978 111.94 -6.08 -60.09
C PRO A 978 111.50 -5.79 -61.55
N ASP A 979 110.27 -5.30 -61.71
CA ASP A 979 109.55 -4.94 -62.96
C ASP A 979 109.53 -6.01 -64.06
N PRO A 980 108.94 -7.20 -63.82
CA PRO A 980 108.92 -8.27 -64.80
C PRO A 980 108.07 -7.92 -66.03
N ARG A 981 108.63 -8.04 -67.25
CA ARG A 981 107.90 -7.83 -68.52
C ARG A 981 107.99 -9.04 -69.45
N PHE A 982 107.05 -9.14 -70.40
CA PHE A 982 107.09 -10.20 -71.40
C PHE A 982 108.44 -10.21 -72.12
N LEU A 983 108.96 -11.42 -72.38
CA LEU A 983 110.24 -11.68 -73.06
C LEU A 983 111.51 -11.28 -72.29
N GLN A 984 111.43 -10.89 -71.02
CA GLN A 984 112.60 -10.63 -70.17
C GLN A 984 113.17 -11.93 -69.56
N THR A 985 114.50 -12.12 -69.59
CA THR A 985 115.17 -13.32 -69.05
C THR A 985 114.97 -13.46 -67.54
N GLY A 986 114.61 -14.66 -67.07
CA GLY A 986 114.38 -14.94 -65.64
C GLY A 986 112.94 -14.67 -65.17
N VAL A 987 112.08 -14.15 -66.04
CA VAL A 987 110.65 -13.95 -65.78
C VAL A 987 109.86 -15.21 -66.15
N THR A 988 108.95 -15.61 -65.27
CA THR A 988 107.99 -16.69 -65.52
C THR A 988 106.63 -16.07 -65.80
N ASP A 989 106.03 -16.38 -66.95
CA ASP A 989 104.64 -16.04 -67.25
C ASP A 989 103.70 -17.09 -66.65
N LEU A 990 102.73 -16.61 -65.90
CA LEU A 990 101.69 -17.33 -65.21
C LEU A 990 100.35 -16.82 -65.75
N THR A 991 99.98 -17.29 -66.94
CA THR A 991 98.74 -16.89 -67.61
C THR A 991 97.51 -17.30 -66.77
N GLY A 992 96.61 -16.35 -66.50
CA GLY A 992 95.44 -16.50 -65.63
C GLY A 992 94.12 -16.72 -66.37
N GLY A 993 94.05 -16.36 -67.67
CA GLY A 993 93.03 -16.79 -68.61
C GLY A 993 91.62 -16.22 -68.40
N ILE A 994 91.46 -14.91 -68.26
CA ILE A 994 90.13 -14.26 -68.18
C ILE A 994 90.01 -13.00 -69.06
N ASP A 995 88.78 -12.71 -69.51
CA ASP A 995 88.42 -11.54 -70.31
C ASP A 995 88.40 -10.23 -69.47
N THR A 996 87.54 -10.12 -68.45
CA THR A 996 87.50 -8.95 -67.55
C THR A 996 87.23 -9.36 -66.09
N GLY A 997 87.72 -8.59 -65.11
CA GLY A 997 87.52 -8.82 -63.69
C GLY A 997 88.75 -9.31 -62.93
N SER A 998 88.56 -9.68 -61.66
CA SER A 998 89.62 -10.15 -60.77
C SER A 998 90.08 -11.58 -61.11
N PHE A 999 91.38 -11.81 -61.17
CA PHE A 999 92.00 -13.12 -61.39
C PHE A 999 93.16 -13.37 -60.42
N SER A 1000 93.47 -14.65 -60.22
CA SER A 1000 94.55 -15.08 -59.32
C SER A 1000 95.24 -16.34 -59.83
N VAL A 1001 96.55 -16.44 -59.64
CA VAL A 1001 97.34 -17.63 -60.00
C VAL A 1001 98.27 -18.01 -58.84
N THR A 1002 98.34 -19.30 -58.50
CA THR A 1002 99.25 -19.80 -57.48
C THR A 1002 100.64 -20.04 -58.07
N ALA A 1003 101.64 -19.33 -57.55
CA ALA A 1003 103.05 -19.58 -57.82
C ALA A 1003 103.58 -20.64 -56.84
N SER A 1004 103.98 -21.80 -57.35
CA SER A 1004 104.49 -22.95 -56.57
C SER A 1004 105.95 -23.27 -56.91
N GLY A 1005 106.64 -23.96 -55.99
CA GLY A 1005 108.06 -24.32 -56.18
C GLY A 1005 109.03 -23.20 -55.84
N LEU A 1006 108.58 -22.24 -55.02
CA LEU A 1006 109.40 -21.12 -54.54
C LEU A 1006 110.39 -21.62 -53.49
N VAL A 1007 111.47 -20.86 -53.30
CA VAL A 1007 112.51 -21.19 -52.31
C VAL A 1007 112.21 -20.48 -51.00
N ALA A 1008 112.29 -21.18 -49.86
CA ALA A 1008 112.04 -20.64 -48.52
C ALA A 1008 113.01 -19.49 -48.16
N GLY A 1009 112.50 -18.44 -47.51
CA GLY A 1009 113.25 -17.24 -47.16
C GLY A 1009 113.65 -16.31 -48.32
N LYS A 1010 113.10 -16.47 -49.54
CA LYS A 1010 113.45 -15.66 -50.73
C LYS A 1010 112.36 -14.67 -51.11
N LYS A 1011 112.77 -13.51 -51.65
CA LYS A 1011 111.91 -12.42 -52.12
C LYS A 1011 111.67 -12.51 -53.64
N TYR A 1012 110.42 -12.45 -54.07
CA TYR A 1012 109.97 -12.47 -55.47
C TYR A 1012 109.14 -11.22 -55.83
N TYR A 1013 109.22 -10.75 -57.07
CA TYR A 1013 108.48 -9.62 -57.67
C TYR A 1013 107.52 -10.11 -58.77
N PHE A 1014 106.33 -9.50 -58.92
CA PHE A 1014 105.34 -9.86 -59.93
C PHE A 1014 104.40 -8.71 -60.34
N ARG A 1015 103.83 -8.81 -61.56
CA ARG A 1015 102.80 -7.89 -62.07
C ARG A 1015 101.72 -8.59 -62.90
N ALA A 1016 100.52 -8.03 -62.94
CA ALA A 1016 99.40 -8.43 -63.81
C ALA A 1016 99.51 -7.83 -65.23
N TYR A 1017 98.91 -8.49 -66.23
CA TYR A 1017 98.73 -7.96 -67.60
C TYR A 1017 97.36 -8.36 -68.21
N ALA A 1018 96.93 -7.64 -69.26
CA ALA A 1018 95.73 -7.91 -70.07
C ALA A 1018 95.93 -7.52 -71.55
N ILE A 1019 95.29 -8.23 -72.50
CA ILE A 1019 95.50 -8.08 -73.95
C ILE A 1019 94.19 -8.22 -74.73
N ASN A 1020 93.85 -7.33 -75.67
CA ASN A 1020 92.74 -7.49 -76.64
C ASN A 1020 93.18 -7.22 -78.09
N GLY A 1021 92.24 -7.20 -79.04
CA GLY A 1021 92.46 -6.89 -80.46
C GLY A 1021 93.14 -5.54 -80.74
N GLU A 1022 93.02 -4.58 -79.81
CA GLU A 1022 93.63 -3.25 -79.89
C GLU A 1022 95.03 -3.18 -79.26
N GLY A 1023 95.42 -4.08 -78.33
CA GLY A 1023 96.78 -4.16 -77.75
C GLY A 1023 96.92 -4.71 -76.31
N ILE A 1024 98.14 -4.61 -75.72
CA ILE A 1024 98.53 -5.11 -74.37
C ILE A 1024 98.64 -3.97 -73.34
N SER A 1025 98.19 -4.23 -72.10
CA SER A 1025 98.32 -3.38 -70.91
C SER A 1025 98.91 -4.14 -69.70
N TYR A 1026 99.58 -3.43 -68.78
CA TYR A 1026 100.22 -4.00 -67.58
C TYR A 1026 99.88 -3.25 -66.28
N GLY A 1027 99.69 -3.99 -65.18
CA GLY A 1027 99.50 -3.46 -63.83
C GLY A 1027 100.82 -3.15 -63.11
N SER A 1028 100.73 -2.72 -61.85
CA SER A 1028 101.87 -2.34 -60.99
C SER A 1028 102.82 -3.51 -60.62
N ASP A 1029 104.09 -3.23 -60.31
CA ASP A 1029 105.07 -4.22 -59.82
C ASP A 1029 104.98 -4.38 -58.29
N VAL A 1030 104.77 -5.62 -57.82
CA VAL A 1030 104.51 -5.96 -56.41
C VAL A 1030 105.42 -7.11 -55.97
N HIS A 1031 105.74 -7.25 -54.68
CA HIS A 1031 106.68 -8.29 -54.22
C HIS A 1031 106.28 -8.96 -52.89
N PHE A 1032 106.78 -10.18 -52.64
CA PHE A 1032 106.59 -10.92 -51.37
C PHE A 1032 107.83 -11.78 -51.02
N THR A 1033 107.95 -12.23 -49.76
CA THR A 1033 109.05 -13.07 -49.27
C THR A 1033 108.52 -14.33 -48.56
N THR A 1034 109.03 -15.51 -48.89
CA THR A 1034 108.62 -16.81 -48.28
C THR A 1034 109.12 -17.01 -46.83
N ILE A 1035 108.40 -17.80 -46.01
CA ILE A 1035 108.61 -17.96 -44.54
C ILE A 1035 109.77 -18.95 -44.21
N ALA A 1036 110.50 -18.77 -43.08
CA ALA A 1036 111.61 -19.63 -42.55
C ALA A 1036 111.27 -20.34 -41.19
N ASP A 1037 111.94 -21.46 -40.82
CA ASP A 1037 111.51 -22.47 -39.79
C ASP A 1037 112.26 -22.43 -38.40
N LEU A 1038 111.60 -22.51 -37.20
CA LEU A 1038 112.20 -22.43 -35.80
C LEU A 1038 111.43 -23.19 -34.62
N GLN A 1039 112.13 -23.68 -33.55
CA GLN A 1039 111.83 -24.68 -32.44
C GLN A 1039 111.59 -24.12 -30.96
N PRO A 1040 111.46 -24.89 -29.81
CA PRO A 1040 110.60 -26.05 -29.41
C PRO A 1040 110.00 -26.05 -27.95
N GLY A 1041 108.97 -26.89 -27.65
CA GLY A 1041 108.82 -27.53 -26.31
C GLY A 1041 107.43 -27.83 -25.72
N TRP A 1042 106.38 -27.11 -26.11
CA TRP A 1042 105.04 -27.24 -25.51
C TRP A 1042 104.21 -28.32 -26.20
N ILE A 1043 104.45 -29.59 -25.85
CA ILE A 1043 103.80 -30.73 -26.52
C ILE A 1043 102.29 -30.65 -26.33
N GLY A 1044 101.56 -30.52 -27.44
CA GLY A 1044 100.10 -30.43 -27.48
C GLY A 1044 99.53 -29.05 -27.16
N ALA A 1045 100.36 -28.02 -26.99
CA ALA A 1045 99.86 -26.66 -26.79
C ALA A 1045 99.39 -26.06 -28.12
N THR A 1046 98.17 -25.54 -28.11
CA THR A 1046 97.58 -24.85 -29.27
C THR A 1046 97.44 -23.36 -28.97
N PRO A 1047 97.71 -22.49 -29.96
CA PRO A 1047 97.48 -21.06 -29.81
C PRO A 1047 95.97 -20.81 -29.68
N GLY A 1048 95.58 -20.04 -28.66
CA GLY A 1048 94.18 -19.67 -28.42
C GLY A 1048 93.67 -18.65 -29.44
N ALA A 1049 92.33 -18.56 -29.57
CA ALA A 1049 91.64 -17.71 -30.55
C ALA A 1049 91.90 -16.19 -30.44
N THR A 1050 92.56 -15.75 -29.36
CA THR A 1050 93.05 -14.39 -29.17
C THR A 1050 94.57 -14.42 -29.06
N LYS A 1051 95.24 -13.62 -29.89
CA LYS A 1051 96.71 -13.52 -29.99
C LYS A 1051 97.42 -13.62 -28.62
N ASP A 1052 98.39 -14.52 -28.58
CA ASP A 1052 99.50 -14.67 -27.64
C ASP A 1052 99.31 -15.55 -26.38
N TRP A 1053 98.10 -16.03 -26.06
CA TRP A 1053 97.90 -17.03 -25.00
C TRP A 1053 97.80 -18.46 -25.58
N TRP A 1054 98.53 -19.38 -24.95
CA TRP A 1054 98.57 -20.80 -25.29
C TRP A 1054 97.81 -21.61 -24.24
N THR A 1055 97.24 -22.75 -24.66
CA THR A 1055 96.59 -23.69 -23.74
C THR A 1055 97.25 -25.05 -23.83
N SER A 1056 97.75 -25.57 -22.71
CA SER A 1056 98.22 -26.96 -22.57
C SER A 1056 97.17 -27.80 -21.84
N PRO A 1057 96.87 -29.03 -22.30
CA PRO A 1057 95.90 -29.91 -21.65
C PRO A 1057 96.22 -30.27 -20.19
N TRP A 1058 97.51 -30.27 -19.81
CA TRP A 1058 97.96 -30.76 -18.50
C TRP A 1058 98.78 -29.75 -17.68
N LEU A 1059 99.00 -28.55 -18.23
CA LEU A 1059 99.56 -27.41 -17.49
C LEU A 1059 98.66 -26.17 -17.56
N GLY A 1060 97.45 -26.28 -18.12
CA GLY A 1060 96.53 -25.16 -18.24
C GLY A 1060 97.00 -24.06 -19.19
N ARG A 1061 96.42 -22.87 -19.00
CA ARG A 1061 96.55 -21.73 -19.91
C ARG A 1061 97.70 -20.82 -19.48
N PHE A 1062 98.54 -20.45 -20.44
CA PHE A 1062 99.73 -19.65 -20.17
C PHE A 1062 100.12 -18.74 -21.35
N PHE A 1063 100.82 -17.66 -21.05
CA PHE A 1063 101.42 -16.75 -22.02
C PHE A 1063 102.93 -16.88 -21.98
N GLN A 1064 103.56 -17.07 -23.14
CA GLN A 1064 105.01 -17.11 -23.24
C GLN A 1064 105.54 -15.72 -23.59
N SER A 1065 106.28 -15.14 -22.65
CA SER A 1065 107.01 -13.91 -22.91
C SER A 1065 108.23 -14.19 -23.77
N SER A 1066 108.63 -13.19 -24.56
CA SER A 1066 109.81 -13.25 -25.43
C SER A 1066 111.13 -13.46 -24.68
N ASN A 1067 111.17 -13.17 -23.38
CA ASN A 1067 112.35 -13.37 -22.52
C ASN A 1067 112.42 -14.74 -21.84
N GLY A 1068 111.53 -15.68 -22.20
CA GLY A 1068 111.54 -17.06 -21.71
C GLY A 1068 110.75 -17.31 -20.43
N TRP A 1069 110.26 -16.27 -19.74
CA TRP A 1069 109.30 -16.44 -18.64
C TRP A 1069 107.91 -16.78 -19.16
N VAL A 1070 107.16 -17.52 -18.35
CA VAL A 1070 105.78 -17.89 -18.66
C VAL A 1070 104.84 -17.40 -17.58
N LEU A 1071 103.81 -16.68 -17.98
CA LEU A 1071 102.71 -16.32 -17.08
C LEU A 1071 101.68 -17.43 -17.14
N HIS A 1072 101.66 -18.28 -16.11
CA HIS A 1072 100.63 -19.29 -15.95
C HIS A 1072 99.44 -18.68 -15.20
N GLU A 1073 98.22 -18.89 -15.71
CA GLU A 1073 96.99 -18.27 -15.20
C GLU A 1073 96.79 -18.38 -13.68
N LYS A 1074 96.99 -19.57 -13.10
CA LYS A 1074 96.80 -19.83 -11.65
C LYS A 1074 98.06 -19.78 -10.79
N LEU A 1075 99.22 -20.15 -11.35
CA LEU A 1075 100.50 -20.16 -10.62
C LEU A 1075 101.19 -18.79 -10.64
N GLY A 1076 100.82 -17.91 -11.57
CA GLY A 1076 101.52 -16.66 -11.83
C GLY A 1076 102.75 -16.85 -12.71
N TRP A 1077 103.68 -15.89 -12.64
CA TRP A 1077 104.93 -15.96 -13.38
C TRP A 1077 105.80 -17.11 -12.88
N VAL A 1078 106.11 -18.02 -13.80
CA VAL A 1078 107.00 -19.15 -13.60
C VAL A 1078 108.05 -19.16 -14.68
N PHE A 1079 109.23 -19.66 -14.37
CA PHE A 1079 110.25 -19.88 -15.37
C PHE A 1079 110.31 -21.37 -15.72
N PRO A 1080 109.91 -21.77 -16.95
CA PRO A 1080 109.91 -23.17 -17.35
C PRO A 1080 111.27 -23.58 -17.90
N VAL A 1081 111.76 -24.73 -17.43
CA VAL A 1081 112.91 -25.41 -18.02
C VAL A 1081 112.48 -26.84 -18.33
N ARG A 1082 112.64 -27.26 -19.59
CA ARG A 1082 112.28 -28.61 -20.01
C ARG A 1082 113.20 -29.61 -19.32
N SER A 1083 112.61 -30.62 -18.66
CA SER A 1083 113.36 -31.72 -18.06
C SER A 1083 113.82 -32.69 -19.16
N PRO A 1084 115.02 -33.30 -19.06
CA PRO A 1084 115.47 -34.34 -19.98
C PRO A 1084 114.55 -35.58 -20.02
N SER A 1085 113.82 -35.83 -18.92
CA SER A 1085 112.82 -36.89 -18.77
C SER A 1085 111.42 -36.29 -18.68
N ALA A 1086 110.50 -36.80 -19.51
CA ALA A 1086 109.16 -36.28 -19.84
C ALA A 1086 108.42 -35.54 -18.71
N GLY A 1087 108.64 -34.23 -18.63
CA GLY A 1087 108.02 -33.32 -17.66
C GLY A 1087 108.63 -31.92 -17.74
N VAL A 1088 108.13 -30.99 -16.93
CA VAL A 1088 108.62 -29.61 -16.88
C VAL A 1088 108.98 -29.23 -15.44
N TRP A 1089 110.14 -28.57 -15.29
CA TRP A 1089 110.48 -27.88 -14.05
C TRP A 1089 110.02 -26.43 -14.15
N LEU A 1090 109.30 -26.00 -13.13
CA LEU A 1090 108.79 -24.64 -12.97
C LEU A 1090 109.42 -24.04 -11.72
N TRP A 1091 110.14 -22.93 -11.88
CA TRP A 1091 110.57 -22.16 -10.72
C TRP A 1091 109.46 -21.17 -10.33
N LEU A 1092 109.06 -21.20 -9.06
CA LEU A 1092 108.11 -20.27 -8.49
C LEU A 1092 108.71 -19.54 -7.29
N ASP A 1093 108.72 -18.21 -7.34
CA ASP A 1093 109.26 -17.39 -6.26
C ASP A 1093 108.51 -17.62 -4.94
N GLY A 1094 109.24 -17.69 -3.83
CA GLY A 1094 108.72 -18.02 -2.50
C GLY A 1094 108.41 -19.52 -2.24
N VAL A 1095 108.46 -20.38 -3.27
CA VAL A 1095 108.25 -21.84 -3.13
C VAL A 1095 109.48 -22.65 -3.55
N GLY A 1096 110.18 -22.22 -4.61
CA GLY A 1096 111.32 -22.93 -5.19
C GLY A 1096 110.95 -23.70 -6.47
N TRP A 1097 111.80 -24.67 -6.83
CA TRP A 1097 111.59 -25.51 -8.01
C TRP A 1097 110.50 -26.56 -7.77
N LEU A 1098 109.55 -26.61 -8.69
CA LEU A 1098 108.42 -27.51 -8.72
C LEU A 1098 108.46 -28.34 -10.00
N TRP A 1099 108.34 -29.66 -9.87
CA TRP A 1099 108.25 -30.56 -11.02
C TRP A 1099 106.85 -31.14 -11.19
N THR A 1100 106.42 -31.27 -12.44
CA THR A 1100 105.18 -31.96 -12.82
C THR A 1100 105.26 -32.53 -14.25
N ASP A 1101 104.34 -33.44 -14.56
CA ASP A 1101 104.12 -34.01 -15.88
C ASP A 1101 102.61 -34.19 -16.17
N ASP A 1102 102.30 -34.76 -17.33
CA ASP A 1102 100.91 -34.98 -17.79
C ASP A 1102 100.13 -36.00 -16.96
N LYS A 1103 100.79 -36.81 -16.14
CA LYS A 1103 100.20 -37.90 -15.36
C LYS A 1103 99.98 -37.55 -13.90
N VAL A 1104 100.76 -36.63 -13.33
CA VAL A 1104 100.70 -36.32 -11.89
C VAL A 1104 100.13 -34.95 -11.55
N TYR A 1105 99.92 -34.05 -12.52
CA TYR A 1105 99.23 -32.77 -12.24
C TYR A 1105 97.80 -33.00 -11.70
N PRO A 1106 97.32 -32.28 -10.66
CA PRO A 1106 97.87 -31.05 -10.06
C PRO A 1106 98.78 -31.28 -8.84
N PHE A 1107 99.34 -32.48 -8.68
CA PHE A 1107 100.40 -32.71 -7.69
C PHE A 1107 101.74 -32.20 -8.24
N LEU A 1108 102.45 -31.48 -7.39
CA LEU A 1108 103.74 -30.88 -7.70
C LEU A 1108 104.77 -31.44 -6.71
N TYR A 1109 105.92 -31.87 -7.21
CA TYR A 1109 107.02 -32.27 -6.32
C TYR A 1109 107.94 -31.08 -6.08
N GLY A 1110 108.09 -30.67 -4.82
CA GLY A 1110 108.98 -29.58 -4.42
C GLY A 1110 110.36 -30.10 -4.01
N GLU A 1111 111.39 -29.54 -4.64
CA GLU A 1111 112.79 -29.84 -4.29
C GLU A 1111 113.21 -29.15 -2.97
N GLY A 1112 114.27 -29.62 -2.30
CA GLY A 1112 114.80 -28.96 -1.08
C GLY A 1112 114.06 -29.25 0.23
N GLY A 1113 113.45 -30.43 0.37
CA GLY A 1113 112.79 -30.88 1.61
C GLY A 1113 111.31 -30.48 1.74
N VAL A 1114 110.70 -30.00 0.65
CA VAL A 1114 109.29 -29.60 0.57
C VAL A 1114 108.36 -30.78 0.25
N GLY A 1115 108.86 -31.78 -0.50
CA GLY A 1115 108.13 -33.01 -0.80
C GLY A 1115 106.95 -32.82 -1.74
N TRP A 1116 106.03 -33.78 -1.77
CA TRP A 1116 104.83 -33.70 -2.59
C TRP A 1116 103.85 -32.65 -2.04
N LEU A 1117 103.49 -31.71 -2.92
CA LEU A 1117 102.48 -30.69 -2.70
C LEU A 1117 101.27 -31.00 -3.58
N TYR A 1118 100.07 -30.83 -3.04
CA TYR A 1118 98.88 -30.72 -3.89
C TYR A 1118 98.53 -29.25 -4.07
N PHE A 1119 98.52 -28.81 -5.33
CA PHE A 1119 98.14 -27.45 -5.68
C PHE A 1119 96.62 -27.35 -5.79
N PHE A 1120 96.00 -26.71 -4.80
CA PHE A 1120 94.55 -26.52 -4.78
C PHE A 1120 94.11 -25.34 -5.68
N GLY A 1121 94.98 -24.34 -5.86
CA GLY A 1121 94.71 -23.13 -6.63
C GLY A 1121 94.82 -21.85 -5.81
N LEU A 1122 94.14 -20.79 -6.26
CA LEU A 1122 94.02 -19.52 -5.55
C LEU A 1122 92.78 -19.55 -4.65
N HIS A 1123 92.95 -19.33 -3.34
CA HIS A 1123 91.85 -19.17 -2.37
C HIS A 1123 92.04 -17.86 -1.60
N ASP A 1124 91.01 -17.00 -1.60
CA ASP A 1124 91.06 -15.62 -1.11
C ASP A 1124 92.30 -14.83 -1.57
N GLY A 1125 92.64 -14.98 -2.85
CA GLY A 1125 93.74 -14.26 -3.50
C GLY A 1125 95.15 -14.76 -3.18
N THR A 1126 95.29 -15.82 -2.38
CA THR A 1126 96.59 -16.41 -2.02
C THR A 1126 96.73 -17.82 -2.56
N ARG A 1127 97.94 -18.20 -2.98
CA ARG A 1127 98.21 -19.54 -3.53
C ARG A 1127 98.21 -20.55 -2.39
N LEU A 1128 97.34 -21.56 -2.47
CA LEU A 1128 97.14 -22.53 -1.40
C LEU A 1128 97.67 -23.91 -1.82
N PHE A 1129 98.62 -24.44 -1.03
CA PHE A 1129 99.20 -25.77 -1.21
C PHE A 1129 98.97 -26.62 0.03
N TYR A 1130 98.61 -27.89 -0.13
CA TYR A 1130 98.69 -28.85 0.96
C TYR A 1130 100.05 -29.55 0.92
N ASP A 1131 100.85 -29.36 1.96
CA ASP A 1131 102.14 -30.02 2.11
C ASP A 1131 101.92 -31.36 2.81
N TYR A 1132 102.05 -32.46 2.06
CA TYR A 1132 101.84 -33.82 2.59
C TYR A 1132 102.93 -34.25 3.56
N GLN A 1133 104.11 -33.64 3.47
CA GLN A 1133 105.24 -33.99 4.33
C GLN A 1133 105.08 -33.36 5.72
N LEU A 1134 104.62 -32.10 5.79
CA LEU A 1134 104.27 -31.42 7.05
C LEU A 1134 102.82 -31.62 7.48
N LYS A 1135 101.99 -32.26 6.64
CA LYS A 1135 100.54 -32.47 6.80
C LYS A 1135 99.78 -31.20 7.21
N LYS A 1136 100.13 -30.07 6.57
CA LYS A 1136 99.47 -28.77 6.82
C LYS A 1136 99.32 -27.98 5.53
N TRP A 1137 98.32 -27.11 5.52
CA TRP A 1137 98.14 -26.14 4.45
C TRP A 1137 99.18 -25.02 4.55
N ARG A 1138 99.78 -24.66 3.41
CA ARG A 1138 100.69 -23.52 3.24
C ARG A 1138 100.07 -22.54 2.26
N THR A 1139 100.02 -21.27 2.66
CA THR A 1139 99.65 -20.15 1.78
C THR A 1139 100.91 -19.38 1.40
N VAL A 1140 101.02 -19.00 0.14
CA VAL A 1140 102.09 -18.11 -0.36
C VAL A 1140 101.42 -16.87 -0.92
N GLN A 1141 101.59 -15.74 -0.21
CA GLN A 1141 101.10 -14.44 -0.65
C GLN A 1141 101.95 -13.95 -1.83
N ASN A 1142 101.29 -13.49 -2.90
CA ASN A 1142 101.90 -12.95 -4.11
C ASN A 1142 102.85 -11.78 -3.79
N PRO A 1143 104.02 -11.67 -4.44
CA PRO A 1143 104.59 -10.36 -4.75
C PRO A 1143 103.66 -9.55 -5.66
#